data_AF-A0A914C5V4-F1
#
_entry.id   AF-A0A914C5V4-F1
#
_cell.length_a   1.000
_cell.length_b   1.000
_cell.length_c   1.000
_cell.angle_alpha   90.00
_cell.angle_beta   90.00
_cell.angle_gamma   90.00
#
_symmetry.space_group_name_H-M   'P 1'
#
loop_
_entity.id
_entity.type
_entity.pdbx_description
1 polymer ?
#
loop_
_entity_poly.entity_id
_entity_poly.type
_entity_poly.pdbx_seq_one_letter_code
_entity_poly.pdbx_strand_id
1 'polypeptide(L)'
;MNKLDSHHIMSRLKLLTVDNQRRLLNVLVTLNLRKCNGKVEENNELLAKLDKYLQSAELEEKILGIIGYIQHVKALLLYDEDRESKLLAIENEIENTLIKIAQSTKDNYRARAVYFYEFTELLKTPKLPKSKKLLSMCDLTNKNFKKRFFIDHIATQRIAQSQFEAPQFVNQNCGMWIDIDELVLKEEPTLEGSIIPYLLFLQQFALYKKNFSEEYENFEFVLKSNISLSRVVEEKNTRGESREEKINRCNVLYFAVEWIRTVLNMFAEFQRDDKKNRPEIDKLIEKKFDLLMEVEGHLIKNIKRIEKYEVPNISRHLPKNFTVNFREKADVKKVKKMAEAEKADVKKVKKMAEAGVKNMANRNAAQRQLKTEEQEMSRDMDHDDTKMSRESLERMGLEVSIADAPEGNNEELDESRAISPNDPNLDENSDFWDFILPKPKQVSVNVEKLRWYFTPLNLSTIVRLVEINHLKRSRILFLVENLHLLLKYAIPTPGKQVPIGFGVDPPVPHATLDYGSKETIWKNIALLTPLLFELLNNQCVDHFIKNPPQDRNPNKFTDSDKLFMSCFKMIVQIFARVFQSKDLSTEVDPDNIDDSFSRTDLRHSILSQLCKSINVFNASKQPLNLTDKSKTRSTGFNFIDDDSRASAGGEDTITPVVEYFLEIAKFAPTIETGSALLEVLKLGSTKVNIGDRDERYAETALAYLARDWTERGDVDKSVLNKECLKILNHYIDSRVEKERIAAIAWLLEHSFSKMIPVELFRKHNFDIICFKDREEIVGQNNDSQFPCINETNIIAVHAVLYKKLNNSVIANLHKKQTKNMRSANLINEWEMAAQSYMYLNIISRIEDIRKHGRRLLLTCVRESRRFTEFFMSKNSSFMEFFTRPPEEVKRLANKLNFIHNNVQISNRIVQSIMTYAKVCKLGSILKLIPDLRATQDRFVTEIHNAWLSAGLSEAVKYGIVKTRDIDGKFTNNPEEILNKPKPSKRPRKPSTTTIKNTSVASTTSNADDPPPKKRGRQKKNTDNDSNQPGTSNSKAPVKRGRKPKNT
;
A
#
# COMPACT_ATOMS: atom_id res chain seq x y z
N MET A 1 -0.72 -0.63 45.26
CA MET A 1 -1.88 -1.00 44.42
C MET A 1 -3.19 -1.18 45.20
N ASN A 2 -3.19 -1.38 46.53
CA ASN A 2 -4.41 -1.59 47.36
C ASN A 2 -5.40 -0.41 47.46
N LYS A 3 -5.20 0.70 46.73
CA LYS A 3 -6.08 1.88 46.69
C LYS A 3 -6.63 2.18 45.28
N LEU A 4 -6.38 1.32 44.29
CA LEU A 4 -7.05 1.49 43.01
C LEU A 4 -8.51 1.07 43.18
N ASP A 5 -9.37 2.07 43.31
CA ASP A 5 -10.82 1.90 43.35
C ASP A 5 -11.28 1.16 42.09
N SER A 6 -11.69 -0.09 42.27
CA SER A 6 -12.20 -0.95 41.18
C SER A 6 -13.36 -0.26 40.46
N HIS A 7 -14.12 0.58 41.18
CA HIS A 7 -15.21 1.35 40.65
C HIS A 7 -14.73 2.32 39.56
N HIS A 8 -13.66 3.06 39.85
CA HIS A 8 -13.07 4.06 38.95
C HIS A 8 -12.43 3.46 37.70
N ILE A 9 -11.78 2.29 37.81
CA ILE A 9 -11.23 1.60 36.64
C ILE A 9 -12.37 1.11 35.74
N MET A 10 -13.38 0.49 36.34
CA MET A 10 -14.50 -0.12 35.61
C MET A 10 -15.37 0.92 34.90
N SER A 11 -15.46 2.16 35.40
CA SER A 11 -16.15 3.26 34.70
C SER A 11 -15.35 3.76 33.49
N ARG A 12 -14.02 3.69 33.54
CA ARG A 12 -13.14 4.08 32.42
C ARG A 12 -12.95 3.02 31.35
N LEU A 13 -13.41 1.78 31.56
CA LEU A 13 -13.30 0.71 30.56
C LEU A 13 -13.94 1.08 29.22
N LYS A 14 -15.04 1.83 29.23
CA LYS A 14 -15.72 2.29 27.99
C LYS A 14 -14.82 3.16 27.09
N LEU A 15 -13.76 3.77 27.64
CA LEU A 15 -12.80 4.61 26.91
C LEU A 15 -11.68 3.81 26.24
N LEU A 16 -11.52 2.52 26.60
CA LEU A 16 -10.46 1.66 26.06
C LEU A 16 -10.96 0.90 24.83
N THR A 17 -10.02 0.53 23.95
CA THR A 17 -10.30 -0.44 22.88
C THR A 17 -10.68 -1.80 23.46
N VAL A 18 -11.47 -2.60 22.74
CA VAL A 18 -11.93 -3.93 23.20
C VAL A 18 -10.76 -4.83 23.63
N ASP A 19 -9.63 -4.80 22.92
CA ASP A 19 -8.45 -5.59 23.30
C ASP A 19 -7.82 -5.11 24.61
N ASN A 20 -7.80 -3.80 24.86
CA ASN A 20 -7.33 -3.25 26.12
C ASN A 20 -8.31 -3.49 27.27
N GLN A 21 -9.62 -3.45 27.00
CA GLN A 21 -10.65 -3.89 27.94
C GLN A 21 -10.43 -5.35 28.35
N ARG A 22 -10.21 -6.24 27.38
CA ARG A 22 -9.92 -7.67 27.61
C ARG A 22 -8.67 -7.86 28.48
N ARG A 23 -7.57 -7.20 28.15
CA ARG A 23 -6.31 -7.29 28.90
C ARG A 23 -6.47 -6.79 30.34
N LEU A 24 -7.13 -5.65 30.52
CA LEU A 24 -7.34 -5.07 31.85
C LEU A 24 -8.29 -5.92 32.69
N LEU A 25 -9.40 -6.38 32.13
CA LEU A 25 -10.32 -7.29 32.81
C LEU A 25 -9.64 -8.60 33.19
N ASN A 26 -8.79 -9.16 32.33
CA ASN A 26 -8.00 -10.36 32.64
C ASN A 26 -7.10 -10.14 33.87
N VAL A 27 -6.43 -8.98 33.97
CA VAL A 27 -5.61 -8.62 35.14
C VAL A 27 -6.48 -8.49 36.39
N LEU A 28 -7.58 -7.73 36.32
CA LEU A 28 -8.47 -7.50 37.47
C LEU A 28 -9.05 -8.80 38.01
N VAL A 29 -9.55 -9.66 37.11
CA VAL A 29 -10.12 -10.96 37.45
C VAL A 29 -9.06 -11.89 38.05
N THR A 30 -7.87 -11.96 37.46
CA THR A 30 -6.79 -12.83 37.97
C THR A 30 -6.33 -12.39 39.36
N LEU A 31 -6.19 -11.08 39.58
CA LEU A 31 -5.86 -10.54 40.90
C LEU A 31 -6.97 -10.82 41.93
N ASN A 32 -8.23 -10.71 41.52
CA ASN A 32 -9.38 -10.99 42.38
C ASN A 32 -9.42 -12.47 42.80
N LEU A 33 -9.23 -13.40 41.87
CA LEU A 33 -9.17 -14.83 42.18
C LEU A 33 -8.04 -15.19 43.15
N ARG A 34 -6.85 -14.58 42.97
CA ARG A 34 -5.71 -14.75 43.89
C ARG A 34 -6.00 -14.17 45.28
N LYS A 35 -6.64 -13.00 45.35
CA LYS A 35 -7.01 -12.36 46.64
C LYS A 35 -7.94 -13.24 47.47
N CYS A 36 -8.85 -13.96 46.81
CA CYS A 36 -9.80 -14.84 47.48
C CYS A 36 -9.24 -16.25 47.75
N ASN A 37 -7.95 -16.51 47.56
CA ASN A 37 -7.33 -17.85 47.65
C ASN A 37 -8.09 -18.93 46.84
N GLY A 38 -8.66 -18.53 45.70
CA GLY A 38 -9.51 -19.38 44.88
C GLY A 38 -10.85 -19.79 45.52
N LYS A 39 -11.24 -19.23 46.67
CA LYS A 39 -12.58 -19.42 47.22
C LYS A 39 -13.60 -18.65 46.37
N VAL A 40 -14.53 -19.38 45.76
CA VAL A 40 -15.54 -18.84 44.86
C VAL A 40 -16.65 -18.08 45.62
N GLU A 41 -16.85 -18.38 46.90
CA GLU A 41 -18.04 -17.97 47.67
C GLU A 41 -17.92 -16.63 48.44
N GLU A 42 -16.72 -16.06 48.59
CA GLU A 42 -16.55 -14.81 49.36
C GLU A 42 -16.85 -13.57 48.48
N ASN A 43 -17.93 -12.87 48.83
CA ASN A 43 -18.46 -11.59 48.32
C ASN A 43 -17.54 -10.81 47.36
N ASN A 44 -17.54 -11.21 46.08
CA ASN A 44 -16.69 -10.63 45.04
C ASN A 44 -17.34 -9.41 44.40
N GLU A 45 -17.04 -8.22 44.90
CA GLU A 45 -17.50 -6.92 44.37
C GLU A 45 -17.33 -6.81 42.84
N LEU A 46 -16.21 -7.33 42.30
CA LEU A 46 -15.96 -7.35 40.87
C LEU A 46 -16.98 -8.22 40.11
N LEU A 47 -17.29 -9.43 40.61
CA LEU A 47 -18.25 -10.32 39.95
C LEU A 47 -19.66 -9.75 40.03
N ALA A 48 -20.06 -9.14 41.16
CA ALA A 48 -21.33 -8.45 41.29
C ALA A 48 -21.46 -7.29 40.27
N LYS A 49 -20.37 -6.57 40.01
CA LYS A 49 -20.33 -5.51 39.00
C LYS A 49 -20.41 -6.05 37.57
N LEU A 50 -19.71 -7.15 37.28
CA LEU A 50 -19.83 -7.85 36.00
C LEU A 50 -21.25 -8.39 35.78
N ASP A 51 -21.92 -8.82 36.85
CA ASP A 51 -23.32 -9.22 36.85
C ASP A 51 -24.25 -8.10 36.42
N LYS A 52 -24.08 -6.93 37.07
CA LYS A 52 -24.82 -5.72 36.71
C LYS A 52 -24.60 -5.34 35.25
N TYR A 53 -23.36 -5.43 34.76
CA TYR A 53 -23.04 -5.19 33.35
C TYR A 53 -23.69 -6.21 32.42
N LEU A 54 -23.63 -7.50 32.72
CA LEU A 54 -24.23 -8.56 31.92
C LEU A 54 -25.76 -8.43 31.82
N GLN A 55 -26.41 -7.97 32.90
CA GLN A 55 -27.85 -7.73 32.97
C GLN A 55 -28.27 -6.37 32.40
N SER A 56 -27.33 -5.47 32.10
CA SER A 56 -27.62 -4.13 31.59
C SER A 56 -28.43 -4.19 30.28
N ALA A 57 -29.36 -3.25 30.11
CA ALA A 57 -30.05 -3.06 28.83
C ALA A 57 -29.12 -2.42 27.78
N GLU A 58 -28.10 -1.69 28.22
CA GLU A 58 -27.12 -1.06 27.34
C GLU A 58 -26.18 -2.13 26.74
N LEU A 59 -26.11 -2.20 25.41
CA LEU A 59 -25.29 -3.20 24.72
C LEU A 59 -23.82 -3.09 25.08
N GLU A 60 -23.29 -1.87 25.27
CA GLU A 60 -21.87 -1.66 25.55
C GLU A 60 -21.47 -2.18 26.94
N GLU A 61 -22.31 -1.98 27.96
CA GLU A 61 -22.12 -2.58 29.28
C GLU A 61 -22.28 -4.09 29.25
N LYS A 62 -23.30 -4.59 28.55
CA LYS A 62 -23.50 -6.03 28.35
C LYS A 62 -22.28 -6.70 27.72
N ILE A 63 -21.66 -6.06 26.73
CA ILE A 63 -20.40 -6.52 26.12
C ILE A 63 -19.27 -6.59 27.15
N LEU A 64 -19.12 -5.59 28.03
CA LEU A 64 -18.12 -5.61 29.10
C LEU A 64 -18.37 -6.74 30.10
N GLY A 65 -19.63 -6.99 30.47
CA GLY A 65 -20.03 -8.12 31.30
C GLY A 65 -19.62 -9.46 30.69
N ILE A 66 -19.89 -9.64 29.39
CA ILE A 66 -19.50 -10.85 28.64
C ILE A 66 -17.98 -11.02 28.62
N ILE A 67 -17.22 -9.98 28.26
CA ILE A 67 -15.75 -10.04 28.22
C ILE A 67 -15.22 -10.40 29.62
N GLY A 68 -15.72 -9.73 30.66
CA GLY A 68 -15.29 -9.94 32.04
C GLY A 68 -15.52 -11.38 32.52
N TYR A 69 -16.72 -11.93 32.29
CA TYR A 69 -17.00 -13.32 32.67
C TYR A 69 -16.21 -14.35 31.87
N ILE A 70 -15.93 -14.11 30.57
CA ILE A 70 -15.04 -14.99 29.81
C ILE A 70 -13.61 -14.91 30.36
N GLN A 71 -13.13 -13.73 30.76
CA GLN A 71 -11.85 -13.63 31.45
C GLN A 71 -11.87 -14.33 32.82
N HIS A 72 -13.02 -14.36 33.50
CA HIS A 72 -13.22 -15.15 34.72
C HIS A 72 -13.06 -16.64 34.49
N VAL A 73 -13.75 -17.19 33.48
CA VAL A 73 -13.57 -18.60 33.08
C VAL A 73 -12.12 -18.88 32.71
N LYS A 74 -11.47 -17.99 31.95
CA LYS A 74 -10.05 -18.12 31.60
C LYS A 74 -9.15 -18.21 32.83
N ALA A 75 -9.36 -17.31 33.78
CA ALA A 75 -8.54 -17.25 34.98
C ALA A 75 -8.79 -18.44 35.91
N LEU A 76 -10.03 -18.95 36.01
CA LEU A 76 -10.36 -20.19 36.70
C LEU A 76 -9.64 -21.40 36.09
N LEU A 77 -9.63 -21.50 34.75
CA LEU A 77 -8.95 -22.59 34.05
C LEU A 77 -7.43 -22.56 34.21
N LEU A 78 -6.84 -21.38 34.39
CA LEU A 78 -5.40 -21.18 34.56
C LEU A 78 -4.95 -21.11 36.02
N TYR A 79 -5.87 -21.26 36.98
CA TYR A 79 -5.57 -21.25 38.41
C TYR A 79 -5.04 -22.63 38.83
N ASP A 80 -3.78 -22.69 39.26
CA ASP A 80 -3.04 -23.94 39.50
C ASP A 80 -2.97 -24.36 40.97
N GLU A 81 -3.13 -23.42 41.91
CA GLU A 81 -3.01 -23.70 43.34
C GLU A 81 -4.16 -24.60 43.84
N ASP A 82 -3.80 -25.80 44.32
CA ASP A 82 -4.72 -26.76 44.96
C ASP A 82 -5.85 -27.25 44.02
N ARG A 83 -5.51 -27.42 42.73
CA ARG A 83 -6.48 -27.76 41.69
C ARG A 83 -7.21 -29.07 41.94
N GLU A 84 -6.55 -30.08 42.51
CA GLU A 84 -7.18 -31.40 42.72
C GLU A 84 -8.33 -31.35 43.72
N SER A 85 -8.19 -30.63 44.84
CA SER A 85 -9.22 -30.55 45.87
C SER A 85 -10.41 -29.67 45.44
N LYS A 86 -10.17 -28.67 44.59
CA LYS A 86 -11.17 -27.70 44.12
C LYS A 86 -11.71 -27.96 42.71
N LEU A 87 -11.25 -29.01 42.03
CA LEU A 87 -11.54 -29.25 40.61
C LEU A 87 -13.05 -29.25 40.32
N LEU A 88 -13.83 -29.95 41.14
CA LEU A 88 -15.28 -30.06 40.95
C LEU A 88 -16.00 -28.71 41.09
N ALA A 89 -15.61 -27.90 42.08
CA ALA A 89 -16.17 -26.58 42.30
C ALA A 89 -15.84 -25.64 41.14
N ILE A 90 -14.58 -25.65 40.66
CA ILE A 90 -14.14 -24.86 39.52
C ILE A 90 -14.90 -25.27 38.24
N GLU A 91 -15.05 -26.57 37.98
CA GLU A 91 -15.79 -27.09 36.82
C GLU A 91 -17.27 -26.66 36.83
N ASN A 92 -17.92 -26.73 38.00
CA ASN A 92 -19.31 -26.27 38.16
C ASN A 92 -19.44 -24.75 37.97
N GLU A 93 -18.48 -23.97 38.49
CA GLU A 93 -18.48 -22.51 38.32
C GLU A 93 -18.28 -22.11 36.85
N ILE A 94 -17.42 -22.82 36.11
CA ILE A 94 -17.23 -22.64 34.67
C ILE A 94 -18.55 -22.90 33.93
N GLU A 95 -19.21 -24.02 34.22
CA GLU A 95 -20.50 -24.37 33.61
C GLU A 95 -21.57 -23.31 33.88
N ASN A 96 -21.74 -22.95 35.16
CA ASN A 96 -22.72 -21.95 35.61
C ASN A 96 -22.47 -20.60 34.95
N THR A 97 -21.21 -20.14 34.90
CA THR A 97 -20.84 -18.89 34.26
C THR A 97 -21.17 -18.91 32.77
N LEU A 98 -20.82 -19.97 32.05
CA LEU A 98 -21.11 -20.07 30.61
C LEU A 98 -22.62 -20.15 30.33
N ILE A 99 -23.39 -20.90 31.15
CA ILE A 99 -24.85 -20.94 31.05
C ILE A 99 -25.45 -19.56 31.28
N LYS A 100 -24.97 -18.83 32.28
CA LYS A 100 -25.43 -17.47 32.62
C LYS A 100 -25.18 -16.46 31.50
N ILE A 101 -23.98 -16.47 30.91
CA ILE A 101 -23.70 -15.66 29.71
C ILE A 101 -24.59 -16.10 28.55
N ALA A 102 -24.78 -17.41 28.37
CA ALA A 102 -25.59 -17.93 27.29
C ALA A 102 -27.07 -17.53 27.41
N GLN A 103 -27.63 -17.49 28.62
CA GLN A 103 -29.01 -17.07 28.88
C GLN A 103 -29.19 -15.56 28.70
N SER A 104 -28.28 -14.74 29.26
CA SER A 104 -28.34 -13.27 29.17
C SER A 104 -28.16 -12.71 27.75
N THR A 105 -27.53 -13.49 26.87
CA THR A 105 -27.29 -13.12 25.46
C THR A 105 -28.32 -13.69 24.49
N LYS A 106 -29.27 -14.53 24.94
CA LYS A 106 -30.17 -15.29 24.05
C LYS A 106 -31.07 -14.39 23.19
N ASP A 107 -31.48 -13.23 23.73
CA ASP A 107 -32.44 -12.31 23.10
C ASP A 107 -31.75 -11.14 22.35
N ASN A 108 -30.40 -11.10 22.33
CA ASN A 108 -29.65 -10.03 21.66
C ASN A 108 -28.53 -10.61 20.80
N TYR A 109 -28.74 -10.65 19.49
CA TYR A 109 -27.80 -11.23 18.54
C TYR A 109 -26.40 -10.63 18.58
N ARG A 110 -26.26 -9.32 18.85
CA ARG A 110 -24.95 -8.65 18.92
C ARG A 110 -24.20 -9.08 20.18
N ALA A 111 -24.89 -9.13 21.31
CA ALA A 111 -24.34 -9.67 22.55
C ALA A 111 -24.00 -11.16 22.39
N ARG A 112 -24.83 -11.92 21.67
CA ARG A 112 -24.57 -13.34 21.37
C ARG A 112 -23.35 -13.55 20.47
N ALA A 113 -23.21 -12.74 19.43
CA ALA A 113 -22.04 -12.70 18.56
C ALA A 113 -20.77 -12.42 19.36
N VAL A 114 -20.82 -11.42 20.24
CA VAL A 114 -19.75 -11.07 21.18
C VAL A 114 -19.41 -12.24 22.10
N TYR A 115 -20.41 -12.94 22.66
CA TYR A 115 -20.18 -14.12 23.48
C TYR A 115 -19.42 -15.20 22.73
N PHE A 116 -19.87 -15.60 21.54
CA PHE A 116 -19.15 -16.62 20.77
C PHE A 116 -17.75 -16.18 20.38
N TYR A 117 -17.56 -14.92 20.02
CA TYR A 117 -16.23 -14.40 19.71
C TYR A 117 -15.29 -14.46 20.93
N GLU A 118 -15.73 -13.98 22.10
CA GLU A 118 -14.88 -14.09 23.30
C GLU A 118 -14.67 -15.55 23.71
N PHE A 119 -15.64 -16.42 23.45
CA PHE A 119 -15.49 -17.85 23.68
C PHE A 119 -14.46 -18.48 22.73
N THR A 120 -14.42 -18.06 21.47
CA THR A 120 -13.35 -18.39 20.51
C THR A 120 -11.98 -17.96 21.06
N GLU A 121 -11.86 -16.74 21.57
CA GLU A 121 -10.61 -16.21 22.14
C GLU A 121 -10.17 -16.95 23.42
N LEU A 122 -11.12 -17.42 24.24
CA LEU A 122 -10.82 -18.31 25.36
C LEU A 122 -10.14 -19.58 24.87
N LEU A 123 -10.72 -20.26 23.87
CA LEU A 123 -10.22 -21.53 23.33
C LEU A 123 -8.87 -21.41 22.60
N LYS A 124 -8.54 -20.23 22.05
CA LYS A 124 -7.22 -19.93 21.49
C LYS A 124 -6.11 -19.79 22.54
N THR A 125 -6.46 -19.71 23.82
CA THR A 125 -5.46 -19.52 24.88
C THR A 125 -4.47 -20.69 24.87
N PRO A 126 -3.17 -20.44 24.68
CA PRO A 126 -2.18 -21.50 24.60
C PRO A 126 -2.13 -22.26 25.93
N LYS A 127 -2.00 -23.59 25.85
CA LYS A 127 -1.94 -24.49 27.02
C LYS A 127 -3.18 -24.43 27.94
N LEU A 128 -4.35 -24.09 27.39
CA LEU A 128 -5.60 -24.13 28.16
C LEU A 128 -5.84 -25.56 28.70
N PRO A 129 -5.98 -25.76 30.02
CA PRO A 129 -6.14 -27.10 30.57
C PRO A 129 -7.47 -27.76 30.19
N LYS A 130 -7.46 -29.10 30.10
CA LYS A 130 -8.68 -29.87 29.85
C LYS A 130 -9.68 -29.64 31.00
N SER A 131 -10.89 -29.22 30.63
CA SER A 131 -12.05 -29.13 31.54
C SER A 131 -13.20 -29.94 30.96
N LYS A 132 -13.78 -30.82 31.78
CA LYS A 132 -14.88 -31.71 31.36
C LYS A 132 -16.16 -30.92 31.09
N LYS A 133 -16.48 -29.93 31.94
CA LYS A 133 -17.68 -29.11 31.79
C LYS A 133 -17.56 -28.14 30.64
N LEU A 134 -16.39 -27.54 30.42
CA LEU A 134 -16.11 -26.73 29.23
C LEU A 134 -16.33 -27.55 27.95
N LEU A 135 -15.76 -28.76 27.86
CA LEU A 135 -15.96 -29.65 26.70
C LEU A 135 -17.44 -30.01 26.50
N SER A 136 -18.15 -30.36 27.58
CA SER A 136 -19.57 -30.68 27.53
C SER A 136 -20.41 -29.49 27.03
N MET A 137 -20.12 -28.29 27.52
CA MET A 137 -20.76 -27.06 27.06
C MET A 137 -20.47 -26.78 25.59
N CYS A 138 -19.24 -27.00 25.14
CA CYS A 138 -18.89 -26.84 23.73
C CYS A 138 -19.60 -27.88 22.83
N ASP A 139 -19.70 -29.14 23.25
CA ASP A 139 -20.43 -30.19 22.53
C ASP A 139 -21.94 -29.89 22.47
N LEU A 140 -22.54 -29.43 23.58
CA LEU A 140 -23.94 -28.98 23.62
C LEU A 140 -24.16 -27.80 22.67
N THR A 141 -23.23 -26.85 22.66
CA THR A 141 -23.24 -25.70 21.76
C THR A 141 -23.16 -26.17 20.31
N ASN A 142 -22.24 -27.08 19.95
CA ASN A 142 -22.17 -27.67 18.60
C ASN A 142 -23.46 -28.39 18.18
N LYS A 143 -24.07 -29.20 19.06
CA LYS A 143 -25.35 -29.88 18.80
C LYS A 143 -26.47 -28.87 18.54
N ASN A 144 -26.56 -27.82 19.36
CA ASN A 144 -27.54 -26.75 19.21
C ASN A 144 -27.33 -25.96 17.92
N PHE A 145 -26.08 -25.72 17.52
CA PHE A 145 -25.74 -25.10 16.25
C PHE A 145 -26.26 -25.93 15.06
N LYS A 146 -25.91 -27.22 15.03
CA LYS A 146 -26.35 -28.13 13.97
C LYS A 146 -27.87 -28.17 13.86
N LYS A 147 -28.57 -28.36 14.99
CA LYS A 147 -30.04 -28.41 15.04
C LYS A 147 -30.70 -27.11 14.57
N ARG A 148 -30.06 -25.97 14.84
CA ARG A 148 -30.66 -24.66 14.60
C ARG A 148 -30.45 -24.12 13.19
N PHE A 149 -29.27 -24.32 12.61
CA PHE A 149 -28.88 -23.67 11.36
C PHE A 149 -28.89 -24.61 10.15
N PHE A 150 -29.02 -25.93 10.36
CA PHE A 150 -29.01 -26.91 9.28
C PHE A 150 -30.36 -27.60 9.18
N ILE A 151 -30.84 -27.71 7.95
CA ILE A 151 -32.12 -28.35 7.61
C ILE A 151 -31.81 -29.62 6.81
N ASP A 152 -32.56 -30.69 7.07
CA ASP A 152 -32.52 -31.90 6.24
C ASP A 152 -33.43 -31.71 5.02
N HIS A 153 -32.82 -31.53 3.87
CA HIS A 153 -33.47 -31.18 2.62
C HIS A 153 -34.01 -32.39 1.86
N ILE A 154 -33.59 -33.61 2.22
CA ILE A 154 -34.23 -34.83 1.68
C ILE A 154 -35.69 -34.87 2.13
N ALA A 155 -35.99 -34.36 3.33
CA ALA A 155 -37.35 -34.24 3.82
C ALA A 155 -38.19 -33.17 3.10
N THR A 156 -37.58 -32.17 2.46
CA THR A 156 -38.30 -30.99 1.92
C THR A 156 -38.54 -31.01 0.41
N GLN A 157 -38.03 -32.00 -0.34
CA GLN A 157 -38.22 -32.18 -1.80
C GLN A 157 -37.98 -30.91 -2.66
N ARG A 158 -37.11 -30.00 -2.23
CA ARG A 158 -36.86 -28.75 -2.97
C ARG A 158 -36.10 -29.04 -4.27
N ILE A 159 -36.53 -28.43 -5.38
CA ILE A 159 -35.76 -28.38 -6.62
C ILE A 159 -34.76 -27.22 -6.50
N ALA A 160 -33.54 -27.36 -7.01
CA ALA A 160 -32.56 -26.27 -7.03
C ALA A 160 -33.17 -25.02 -7.67
N GLN A 161 -33.22 -23.92 -6.93
CA GLN A 161 -33.91 -22.69 -7.34
C GLN A 161 -32.94 -21.62 -7.85
N SER A 162 -31.64 -21.81 -7.60
CA SER A 162 -30.61 -20.84 -7.90
C SER A 162 -29.43 -21.45 -8.66
N GLN A 163 -28.77 -20.66 -9.51
CA GLN A 163 -27.54 -21.04 -10.21
C GLN A 163 -26.39 -21.40 -9.23
N PHE A 164 -26.45 -20.90 -8.00
CA PHE A 164 -25.48 -21.20 -6.94
C PHE A 164 -25.70 -22.59 -6.31
N GLU A 165 -26.84 -23.22 -6.59
CA GLU A 165 -27.21 -24.56 -6.14
C GLU A 165 -26.98 -25.61 -7.25
N ALA A 166 -26.24 -25.23 -8.29
CA ALA A 166 -25.93 -26.12 -9.40
C ALA A 166 -25.02 -27.30 -8.95
N PRO A 167 -25.06 -28.45 -9.66
CA PRO A 167 -24.33 -29.67 -9.27
C PRO A 167 -22.81 -29.51 -9.05
N GLN A 168 -22.19 -28.53 -9.70
CA GLN A 168 -20.78 -28.23 -9.51
C GLN A 168 -20.46 -27.65 -8.12
N PHE A 169 -21.42 -27.00 -7.45
CA PHE A 169 -21.23 -26.40 -6.13
C PHE A 169 -21.79 -27.26 -4.99
N VAL A 170 -22.77 -28.11 -5.30
CA VAL A 170 -23.51 -28.93 -4.34
C VAL A 170 -22.88 -30.30 -4.17
N ASN A 171 -22.80 -30.78 -2.94
CA ASN A 171 -22.55 -32.18 -2.62
C ASN A 171 -23.85 -32.98 -2.76
N GLN A 172 -23.96 -33.76 -3.84
CA GLN A 172 -25.14 -34.57 -4.15
C GLN A 172 -25.42 -35.65 -3.10
N ASN A 173 -24.40 -36.06 -2.33
CA ASN A 173 -24.53 -37.08 -1.31
C ASN A 173 -24.95 -36.51 0.06
N CYS A 174 -25.07 -35.18 0.19
CA CYS A 174 -25.42 -34.54 1.46
C CYS A 174 -26.84 -33.96 1.41
N GLY A 175 -27.70 -34.49 2.28
CA GLY A 175 -29.04 -33.95 2.51
C GLY A 175 -29.08 -32.71 3.40
N MET A 176 -27.98 -32.32 4.06
CA MET A 176 -27.98 -31.16 4.96
C MET A 176 -27.71 -29.87 4.21
N TRP A 177 -28.53 -28.84 4.48
CA TRP A 177 -28.41 -27.52 3.88
C TRP A 177 -28.42 -26.44 4.95
N ILE A 178 -27.69 -25.36 4.68
CA ILE A 178 -27.83 -24.08 5.38
C ILE A 178 -28.54 -23.10 4.44
N ASP A 179 -29.68 -22.56 4.86
CA ASP A 179 -30.43 -21.57 4.08
C ASP A 179 -29.97 -20.16 4.49
N ILE A 180 -29.02 -19.60 3.75
CA ILE A 180 -28.48 -18.26 4.06
C ILE A 180 -29.51 -17.18 3.75
N ASP A 181 -30.41 -17.40 2.80
CA ASP A 181 -31.45 -16.42 2.49
C ASP A 181 -32.41 -16.26 3.67
N GLU A 182 -32.87 -17.40 4.21
CA GLU A 182 -33.76 -17.43 5.37
C GLU A 182 -33.08 -16.88 6.62
N LEU A 183 -31.75 -16.98 6.70
CA LEU A 183 -30.94 -16.47 7.82
C LEU A 183 -30.49 -15.03 7.66
N VAL A 184 -30.81 -14.33 6.58
CA VAL A 184 -30.44 -12.91 6.40
C VAL A 184 -31.67 -12.04 6.16
N LEU A 185 -32.77 -12.65 5.71
CA LEU A 185 -33.99 -11.95 5.31
C LEU A 185 -35.14 -12.13 6.30
N LYS A 186 -34.98 -12.83 7.43
CA LYS A 186 -36.06 -12.88 8.43
C LYS A 186 -36.21 -11.52 9.10
N GLU A 187 -37.45 -11.11 9.30
CA GLU A 187 -37.80 -9.83 9.95
C GLU A 187 -37.34 -9.76 11.41
N GLU A 188 -37.05 -10.90 12.04
CA GLU A 188 -36.44 -10.95 13.37
C GLU A 188 -34.91 -11.08 13.28
N PRO A 189 -34.14 -9.99 13.38
CA PRO A 189 -32.67 -10.00 13.35
C PRO A 189 -32.02 -10.66 14.57
N THR A 190 -32.79 -11.40 15.38
CA THR A 190 -32.43 -11.80 16.75
C THR A 190 -31.29 -12.81 16.84
N LEU A 191 -30.86 -13.44 15.73
CA LEU A 191 -29.72 -14.37 15.73
C LEU A 191 -28.80 -14.38 14.51
N GLU A 192 -29.22 -13.80 13.39
CA GLU A 192 -28.56 -13.88 12.08
C GLU A 192 -27.11 -13.38 12.11
N GLY A 193 -26.86 -12.27 12.81
CA GLY A 193 -25.51 -11.71 12.94
C GLY A 193 -24.55 -12.53 13.81
N SER A 194 -25.01 -13.59 14.49
CA SER A 194 -24.16 -14.42 15.36
C SER A 194 -23.56 -15.65 14.69
N ILE A 195 -24.02 -16.00 13.48
CA ILE A 195 -23.64 -17.27 12.83
C ILE A 195 -22.15 -17.37 12.51
N ILE A 196 -21.54 -16.28 12.03
CA ILE A 196 -20.10 -16.24 11.72
C ILE A 196 -19.26 -16.36 13.00
N PRO A 197 -19.51 -15.57 14.08
CA PRO A 197 -18.88 -15.80 15.37
C PRO A 197 -19.04 -17.22 15.91
N TYR A 198 -20.22 -17.82 15.72
CA TYR A 198 -20.49 -19.20 16.12
C TYR A 198 -19.59 -20.18 15.35
N LEU A 199 -19.47 -20.01 14.02
CA LEU A 199 -18.62 -20.86 13.20
C LEU A 199 -17.13 -20.71 13.56
N LEU A 200 -16.67 -19.49 13.87
CA LEU A 200 -15.33 -19.25 14.41
C LEU A 200 -15.12 -19.95 15.75
N PHE A 201 -16.13 -19.96 16.63
CA PHE A 201 -16.12 -20.76 17.85
C PHE A 201 -15.98 -22.26 17.54
N LEU A 202 -16.75 -22.80 16.59
CA LEU A 202 -16.64 -24.22 16.23
C LEU A 202 -15.27 -24.56 15.65
N GLN A 203 -14.67 -23.69 14.86
CA GLN A 203 -13.30 -23.84 14.39
C GLN A 203 -12.33 -23.99 15.57
N GLN A 204 -12.36 -23.07 16.53
CA GLN A 204 -11.44 -23.15 17.67
C GLN A 204 -11.78 -24.30 18.62
N PHE A 205 -13.06 -24.67 18.74
CA PHE A 205 -13.46 -25.83 19.52
C PHE A 205 -12.93 -27.12 18.89
N ALA A 206 -12.99 -27.27 17.58
CA ALA A 206 -12.40 -28.41 16.89
C ALA A 206 -10.87 -28.49 17.10
N LEU A 207 -10.16 -27.36 17.06
CA LEU A 207 -8.71 -27.30 17.36
C LEU A 207 -8.40 -27.64 18.81
N TYR A 208 -9.20 -27.11 19.75
CA TYR A 208 -9.08 -27.42 21.16
C TYR A 208 -9.33 -28.91 21.43
N LYS A 209 -10.37 -29.48 20.82
CA LYS A 209 -10.74 -30.91 20.95
C LYS A 209 -9.69 -31.83 20.33
N LYS A 210 -9.04 -31.43 19.23
CA LYS A 210 -7.88 -32.14 18.62
C LYS A 210 -6.75 -32.39 19.62
N ASN A 211 -6.53 -31.48 20.56
CA ASN A 211 -5.49 -31.66 21.59
C ASN A 211 -5.85 -32.74 22.62
N PHE A 212 -7.09 -33.26 22.65
CA PHE A 212 -7.58 -34.18 23.69
C PHE A 212 -8.34 -35.42 23.19
N SER A 213 -8.75 -35.48 21.92
CA SER A 213 -9.47 -36.62 21.32
C SER A 213 -9.29 -36.67 19.80
N GLU A 214 -9.39 -37.87 19.21
CA GLU A 214 -9.25 -38.10 17.76
C GLU A 214 -10.58 -38.00 16.96
N GLU A 215 -11.70 -37.68 17.60
CA GLU A 215 -13.02 -37.69 16.95
C GLU A 215 -13.32 -36.36 16.22
N TYR A 216 -12.91 -36.29 14.95
CA TYR A 216 -13.15 -35.13 14.06
C TYR A 216 -14.49 -35.16 13.32
N GLU A 217 -15.14 -36.32 13.24
CA GLU A 217 -16.37 -36.54 12.47
C GLU A 217 -17.50 -35.57 12.90
N ASN A 218 -17.44 -35.05 14.13
CA ASN A 218 -18.45 -34.17 14.70
C ASN A 218 -18.59 -32.80 14.03
N PHE A 219 -17.61 -32.36 13.22
CA PHE A 219 -17.67 -31.05 12.54
C PHE A 219 -17.83 -31.16 11.02
N GLU A 220 -17.61 -32.34 10.45
CA GLU A 220 -17.58 -32.56 9.01
C GLU A 220 -18.90 -32.16 8.32
N PHE A 221 -20.02 -32.21 9.07
CA PHE A 221 -21.33 -31.74 8.61
C PHE A 221 -21.28 -30.31 8.07
N VAL A 222 -20.46 -29.42 8.64
CA VAL A 222 -20.32 -28.02 8.20
C VAL A 222 -19.75 -27.97 6.77
N LEU A 223 -18.69 -28.74 6.50
CA LEU A 223 -18.10 -28.78 5.16
C LEU A 223 -18.98 -29.51 4.15
N LYS A 224 -19.57 -30.64 4.56
CA LYS A 224 -20.42 -31.50 3.73
C LYS A 224 -21.74 -30.83 3.36
N SER A 225 -22.27 -29.96 4.22
CA SER A 225 -23.53 -29.26 4.00
C SER A 225 -23.53 -28.46 2.70
N ASN A 226 -24.70 -28.34 2.09
CA ASN A 226 -24.93 -27.47 0.94
C ASN A 226 -25.39 -26.08 1.40
N ILE A 227 -25.23 -25.06 0.55
CA ILE A 227 -25.62 -23.69 0.85
C ILE A 227 -26.78 -23.33 -0.08
N SER A 228 -27.94 -22.99 0.50
CA SER A 228 -29.07 -22.51 -0.28
C SER A 228 -28.99 -21.00 -0.44
N LEU A 229 -29.17 -20.55 -1.69
CA LEU A 229 -29.21 -19.16 -2.14
C LEU A 229 -30.38 -18.96 -3.12
N SER A 230 -31.46 -19.70 -2.85
CA SER A 230 -32.72 -19.75 -3.58
C SER A 230 -33.34 -18.40 -3.95
N ARG A 231 -33.25 -17.38 -3.07
CA ARG A 231 -33.81 -16.04 -3.28
C ARG A 231 -32.87 -15.12 -4.06
N VAL A 232 -31.63 -15.55 -4.31
CA VAL A 232 -30.71 -14.86 -5.20
C VAL A 232 -31.04 -15.25 -6.65
N VAL A 233 -32.04 -14.56 -7.21
CA VAL A 233 -32.53 -14.75 -8.58
C VAL A 233 -31.47 -14.34 -9.62
N GLU A 234 -31.47 -15.02 -10.77
CA GLU A 234 -30.63 -14.69 -11.93
C GLU A 234 -30.80 -13.24 -12.41
N GLU A 235 -29.70 -12.66 -12.89
CA GLU A 235 -29.60 -11.25 -13.28
C GLU A 235 -30.65 -10.81 -14.31
N LYS A 236 -31.12 -11.73 -15.17
CA LYS A 236 -32.06 -11.42 -16.27
C LYS A 236 -33.43 -10.95 -15.77
N ASN A 237 -33.81 -11.33 -14.55
CA ASN A 237 -35.13 -11.04 -13.99
C ASN A 237 -35.16 -9.78 -13.10
N THR A 238 -34.03 -9.07 -12.97
CA THR A 238 -33.86 -7.99 -11.98
C THR A 238 -34.36 -6.60 -12.45
N ARG A 239 -34.96 -6.51 -13.64
CA ARG A 239 -35.54 -5.27 -14.18
C ARG A 239 -36.87 -4.95 -13.50
N GLY A 240 -36.81 -4.32 -12.34
CA GLY A 240 -37.99 -3.90 -11.56
C GLY A 240 -37.76 -3.92 -10.05
N GLU A 241 -36.69 -4.56 -9.60
CA GLU A 241 -36.41 -4.71 -8.17
C GLU A 241 -36.18 -3.39 -7.47
N SER A 242 -36.76 -3.30 -6.28
CA SER A 242 -36.57 -2.18 -5.38
C SER A 242 -35.10 -2.08 -4.96
N ARG A 243 -34.69 -0.89 -4.52
CA ARG A 243 -33.32 -0.70 -4.00
C ARG A 243 -33.06 -1.59 -2.78
N GLU A 244 -34.08 -1.79 -1.96
CA GLU A 244 -34.02 -2.60 -0.75
C GLU A 244 -33.80 -4.08 -1.07
N GLU A 245 -34.51 -4.64 -2.06
CA GLU A 245 -34.31 -6.01 -2.54
C GLU A 245 -32.87 -6.23 -3.05
N LYS A 246 -32.31 -5.24 -3.75
CA LYS A 246 -30.92 -5.28 -4.21
C LYS A 246 -29.92 -5.26 -3.05
N ILE A 247 -30.18 -4.46 -2.02
CA ILE A 247 -29.36 -4.42 -0.79
C ILE A 247 -29.46 -5.75 -0.06
N ASN A 248 -30.66 -6.28 0.10
CA ASN A 248 -30.93 -7.58 0.73
C ASN A 248 -30.20 -8.72 0.01
N ARG A 249 -30.21 -8.72 -1.33
CA ARG A 249 -29.38 -9.63 -2.13
C ARG A 249 -27.89 -9.48 -1.83
N CYS A 250 -27.39 -8.26 -1.73
CA CYS A 250 -25.98 -8.03 -1.39
C CYS A 250 -25.64 -8.51 0.02
N ASN A 251 -26.56 -8.35 0.97
CA ASN A 251 -26.40 -8.86 2.33
C ASN A 251 -26.25 -10.39 2.31
N VAL A 252 -27.19 -11.10 1.66
CA VAL A 252 -27.15 -12.56 1.49
C VAL A 252 -25.82 -13.01 0.89
N LEU A 253 -25.42 -12.41 -0.24
CA LEU A 253 -24.16 -12.75 -0.91
C LEU A 253 -22.94 -12.44 -0.02
N TYR A 254 -22.97 -11.34 0.73
CA TYR A 254 -21.90 -10.98 1.67
C TYR A 254 -21.77 -12.03 2.78
N PHE A 255 -22.88 -12.43 3.40
CA PHE A 255 -22.91 -13.47 4.42
C PHE A 255 -22.44 -14.83 3.87
N ALA A 256 -22.83 -15.17 2.64
CA ALA A 256 -22.36 -16.39 1.98
C ALA A 256 -20.84 -16.37 1.77
N VAL A 257 -20.25 -15.24 1.37
CA VAL A 257 -18.80 -15.08 1.26
C VAL A 257 -18.12 -15.29 2.61
N GLU A 258 -18.59 -14.63 3.68
CA GLU A 258 -18.00 -14.77 5.03
C GLU A 258 -18.12 -16.21 5.54
N TRP A 259 -19.27 -16.85 5.34
CA TRP A 259 -19.52 -18.23 5.72
C TRP A 259 -18.53 -19.17 5.03
N ILE A 260 -18.47 -19.11 3.70
CA ILE A 260 -17.61 -20.02 2.93
C ILE A 260 -16.14 -19.82 3.30
N ARG A 261 -15.67 -18.57 3.45
CA ARG A 261 -14.29 -18.31 3.87
C ARG A 261 -13.98 -18.86 5.25
N THR A 262 -14.91 -18.72 6.19
CA THR A 262 -14.76 -19.28 7.54
C THR A 262 -14.73 -20.81 7.53
N VAL A 263 -15.58 -21.45 6.72
CA VAL A 263 -15.54 -22.92 6.51
C VAL A 263 -14.20 -23.35 5.89
N LEU A 264 -13.72 -22.66 4.85
CA LEU A 264 -12.43 -22.96 4.24
C LEU A 264 -11.26 -22.78 5.24
N ASN A 265 -11.32 -21.75 6.09
CA ASN A 265 -10.35 -21.54 7.17
C ASN A 265 -10.38 -22.65 8.21
N MET A 266 -11.57 -23.08 8.59
CA MET A 266 -11.78 -24.19 9.50
C MET A 266 -11.09 -25.45 8.97
N PHE A 267 -11.48 -25.93 7.78
CA PHE A 267 -11.03 -27.25 7.29
C PHE A 267 -9.61 -27.31 6.73
N ALA A 268 -8.93 -26.18 6.53
CA ALA A 268 -7.56 -26.18 6.06
C ALA A 268 -6.55 -26.73 7.08
N GLU A 269 -6.77 -26.48 8.37
CA GLU A 269 -5.82 -26.85 9.44
C GLU A 269 -6.03 -28.28 9.95
N PHE A 270 -7.23 -28.83 9.80
CA PHE A 270 -7.59 -30.09 10.44
C PHE A 270 -6.94 -31.35 9.83
N GLN A 271 -6.59 -31.36 8.55
CA GLN A 271 -6.44 -32.61 7.80
C GLN A 271 -5.14 -32.78 7.04
N ARG A 272 -4.03 -32.20 7.52
CA ARG A 272 -2.72 -32.51 6.92
C ARG A 272 -2.33 -34.00 7.06
N ASP A 273 -2.88 -34.70 8.04
CA ASP A 273 -2.39 -36.02 8.45
C ASP A 273 -3.27 -37.20 7.99
N ASP A 274 -4.56 -36.98 7.63
CA ASP A 274 -5.45 -38.05 7.16
C ASP A 274 -5.39 -38.24 5.64
N LYS A 275 -4.51 -39.14 5.19
CA LYS A 275 -4.33 -39.46 3.75
C LYS A 275 -5.53 -40.17 3.13
N LYS A 276 -6.37 -40.88 3.90
CA LYS A 276 -7.41 -41.77 3.35
C LYS A 276 -8.61 -40.98 2.84
N ASN A 277 -9.08 -40.01 3.61
CA ASN A 277 -10.26 -39.21 3.28
C ASN A 277 -9.94 -37.94 2.46
N ARG A 278 -8.64 -37.63 2.29
CA ARG A 278 -8.15 -36.42 1.64
C ARG A 278 -8.81 -36.12 0.27
N PRO A 279 -8.98 -37.07 -0.67
CA PRO A 279 -9.53 -36.76 -1.99
C PRO A 279 -10.98 -36.28 -1.98
N GLU A 280 -11.83 -36.89 -1.13
CA GLU A 280 -13.23 -36.48 -1.02
C GLU A 280 -13.35 -35.08 -0.42
N ILE A 281 -12.55 -34.81 0.61
CA ILE A 281 -12.55 -33.51 1.27
C ILE A 281 -11.94 -32.43 0.37
N ASP A 282 -10.85 -32.72 -0.34
CA ASP A 282 -10.25 -31.78 -1.30
C ASP A 282 -11.26 -31.42 -2.40
N LYS A 283 -12.08 -32.38 -2.85
CA LYS A 283 -13.20 -32.12 -3.77
C LYS A 283 -14.27 -31.23 -3.14
N LEU A 284 -14.63 -31.41 -1.87
CA LEU A 284 -15.58 -30.53 -1.18
C LEU A 284 -15.03 -29.10 -1.01
N ILE A 285 -13.76 -28.98 -0.61
CA ILE A 285 -13.05 -27.69 -0.49
C ILE A 285 -13.00 -26.99 -1.84
N GLU A 286 -12.70 -27.72 -2.92
CA GLU A 286 -12.74 -27.19 -4.29
C GLU A 286 -14.14 -26.65 -4.63
N LYS A 287 -15.20 -27.43 -4.42
CA LYS A 287 -16.58 -26.99 -4.66
C LYS A 287 -16.95 -25.74 -3.86
N LYS A 288 -16.56 -25.66 -2.59
CA LYS A 288 -16.79 -24.48 -1.74
C LYS A 288 -16.02 -23.28 -2.25
N PHE A 289 -14.77 -23.46 -2.64
CA PHE A 289 -13.96 -22.39 -3.21
C PHE A 289 -14.51 -21.89 -4.55
N ASP A 290 -15.09 -22.78 -5.35
CA ASP A 290 -15.73 -22.42 -6.62
C ASP A 290 -16.95 -21.56 -6.39
N LEU A 291 -17.78 -21.97 -5.42
CA LEU A 291 -18.93 -21.19 -4.99
C LEU A 291 -18.50 -19.83 -4.43
N LEU A 292 -17.43 -19.75 -3.64
CA LEU A 292 -16.89 -18.48 -3.13
C LEU A 292 -16.57 -17.50 -4.26
N MET A 293 -15.86 -17.97 -5.28
CA MET A 293 -15.47 -17.12 -6.42
C MET A 293 -16.70 -16.59 -7.17
N GLU A 294 -17.71 -17.44 -7.37
CA GLU A 294 -18.94 -17.07 -8.10
C GLU A 294 -19.81 -16.09 -7.30
N VAL A 295 -20.00 -16.35 -6.00
CA VAL A 295 -20.77 -15.49 -5.08
C VAL A 295 -20.09 -14.13 -4.92
N GLU A 296 -18.77 -14.10 -4.73
CA GLU A 296 -18.02 -12.85 -4.59
C GLU A 296 -18.06 -12.01 -5.88
N GLY A 297 -17.94 -12.67 -7.04
CA GLY A 297 -18.09 -12.03 -8.34
C GLY A 297 -19.46 -11.37 -8.51
N HIS A 298 -20.53 -12.07 -8.14
CA HIS A 298 -21.90 -11.55 -8.17
C HIS A 298 -22.13 -10.42 -7.15
N LEU A 299 -21.56 -10.51 -5.95
CA LEU A 299 -21.64 -9.45 -4.95
C LEU A 299 -21.03 -8.15 -5.48
N ILE A 300 -19.81 -8.21 -6.04
CA ILE A 300 -19.14 -7.04 -6.63
C ILE A 300 -20.00 -6.44 -7.75
N LYS A 301 -20.56 -7.26 -8.65
CA LYS A 301 -21.45 -6.80 -9.72
C LYS A 301 -22.70 -6.10 -9.17
N ASN A 302 -23.35 -6.66 -8.15
CA ASN A 302 -24.55 -6.06 -7.56
C ASN A 302 -24.24 -4.74 -6.83
N ILE A 303 -23.14 -4.65 -6.09
CA ILE A 303 -22.72 -3.40 -5.44
C ILE A 303 -22.47 -2.29 -6.47
N LYS A 304 -21.86 -2.61 -7.62
CA LYS A 304 -21.68 -1.64 -8.72
C LYS A 304 -23.01 -1.08 -9.23
N ARG A 305 -24.10 -1.85 -9.18
CA ARG A 305 -25.44 -1.41 -9.59
C ARG A 305 -26.14 -0.56 -8.53
N ILE A 306 -25.86 -0.77 -7.24
CA ILE A 306 -26.46 0.00 -6.13
C ILE A 306 -25.72 1.32 -5.89
N GLU A 307 -24.48 1.44 -6.40
CA GLU A 307 -23.53 2.55 -6.23
C GLU A 307 -23.00 2.75 -4.81
N LYS A 308 -23.89 2.72 -3.81
CA LYS A 308 -23.58 2.85 -2.38
C LYS A 308 -24.19 1.68 -1.62
N TYR A 309 -23.34 0.80 -1.12
CA TYR A 309 -23.72 -0.36 -0.31
C TYR A 309 -23.19 -0.20 1.11
N GLU A 310 -24.06 -0.31 2.12
CA GLU A 310 -23.68 -0.31 3.52
C GLU A 310 -23.49 -1.76 3.95
N VAL A 311 -22.26 -2.11 4.33
CA VAL A 311 -21.94 -3.50 4.65
C VAL A 311 -22.59 -3.86 5.99
N PRO A 312 -23.30 -5.00 6.08
CA PRO A 312 -23.84 -5.47 7.34
C PRO A 312 -22.77 -5.56 8.42
N ASN A 313 -23.09 -5.06 9.61
CA ASN A 313 -22.16 -5.09 10.75
C ASN A 313 -22.09 -6.50 11.35
N ILE A 314 -21.36 -7.39 10.68
CA ILE A 314 -21.18 -8.80 11.08
C ILE A 314 -19.88 -8.98 11.87
N SER A 315 -18.91 -8.09 11.67
CA SER A 315 -17.58 -8.19 12.28
C SER A 315 -17.31 -7.02 13.22
N ARG A 316 -16.80 -7.32 14.42
CA ARG A 316 -16.33 -6.33 15.41
C ARG A 316 -15.22 -5.42 14.89
N HIS A 317 -14.53 -5.81 13.82
CA HIS A 317 -13.40 -5.08 13.26
C HIS A 317 -13.82 -4.02 12.23
N LEU A 318 -15.09 -4.00 11.81
CA LEU A 318 -15.59 -2.97 10.93
C LEU A 318 -15.99 -1.73 11.75
N PRO A 319 -15.56 -0.52 11.35
CA PRO A 319 -16.07 0.71 11.94
C PRO A 319 -17.60 0.73 11.90
N LYS A 320 -18.25 1.27 12.94
CA LYS A 320 -19.68 1.59 12.89
C LYS A 320 -19.92 2.42 11.60
N ASN A 321 -20.74 1.92 10.68
CA ASN A 321 -21.09 2.52 9.38
C ASN A 321 -20.01 2.44 8.27
N PHE A 322 -19.63 1.21 7.90
CA PHE A 322 -18.77 0.96 6.73
C PHE A 322 -19.57 1.00 5.42
N THR A 323 -19.13 1.83 4.47
CA THR A 323 -19.83 1.99 3.18
C THR A 323 -18.89 1.69 2.02
N VAL A 324 -19.35 0.85 1.10
CA VAL A 324 -18.70 0.55 -0.17
C VAL A 324 -19.31 1.43 -1.25
N ASN A 325 -18.48 2.25 -1.88
CA ASN A 325 -18.88 3.11 -2.96
C ASN A 325 -18.27 2.62 -4.29
N PHE A 326 -19.12 2.48 -5.30
CA PHE A 326 -18.69 2.41 -6.68
C PHE A 326 -18.66 3.83 -7.24
N ARG A 327 -17.45 4.37 -7.44
CA ARG A 327 -17.26 5.59 -8.23
C ARG A 327 -16.12 5.35 -9.19
N GLU A 328 -16.41 5.42 -10.48
CA GLU A 328 -15.36 5.47 -11.49
C GLU A 328 -14.50 6.72 -11.26
N LYS A 329 -13.18 6.56 -11.34
CA LYS A 329 -12.21 7.63 -11.06
C LYS A 329 -12.42 8.87 -11.97
N ALA A 330 -13.09 8.71 -13.11
CA ALA A 330 -13.41 9.78 -14.04
C ALA A 330 -14.40 10.80 -13.45
N ASP A 331 -15.44 10.33 -12.76
CA ASP A 331 -16.48 11.21 -12.21
C ASP A 331 -16.01 11.96 -10.96
N VAL A 332 -15.09 11.38 -10.18
CA VAL A 332 -14.52 12.06 -9.01
C VAL A 332 -13.77 13.33 -9.42
N LYS A 333 -13.05 13.33 -10.55
CA LYS A 333 -12.40 14.55 -11.06
C LYS A 333 -13.44 15.59 -11.51
N LYS A 334 -14.53 15.16 -12.12
CA LYS A 334 -15.61 16.05 -12.61
C LYS A 334 -16.38 16.68 -11.44
N VAL A 335 -16.77 15.86 -10.46
CA VAL A 335 -17.45 16.32 -9.23
C VAL A 335 -16.53 17.20 -8.39
N LYS A 336 -15.25 16.87 -8.24
CA LYS A 336 -14.30 17.72 -7.50
C LYS A 336 -14.08 19.06 -8.20
N LYS A 337 -14.04 19.07 -9.53
CA LYS A 337 -13.95 20.29 -10.33
C LYS A 337 -15.23 21.14 -10.25
N MET A 338 -16.41 20.51 -10.19
CA MET A 338 -17.68 21.21 -9.95
C MET A 338 -17.78 21.76 -8.53
N ALA A 339 -17.40 21.00 -7.50
CA ALA A 339 -17.37 21.47 -6.12
C ALA A 339 -16.32 22.58 -5.88
N GLU A 340 -15.18 22.53 -6.58
CA GLU A 340 -14.19 23.62 -6.56
C GLU A 340 -14.70 24.87 -7.30
N ALA A 341 -15.46 24.69 -8.40
CA ALA A 341 -16.11 25.80 -9.09
C ALA A 341 -17.22 26.44 -8.23
N GLU A 342 -18.05 25.64 -7.57
CA GLU A 342 -19.11 26.09 -6.68
C GLU A 342 -18.53 26.82 -5.45
N LYS A 343 -17.46 26.29 -4.84
CA LYS A 343 -16.74 27.00 -3.77
C LYS A 343 -16.11 28.31 -4.26
N ALA A 344 -15.64 28.37 -5.50
CA ALA A 344 -15.12 29.59 -6.09
C ALA A 344 -16.22 30.64 -6.30
N ASP A 345 -17.42 30.22 -6.71
CA ASP A 345 -18.58 31.09 -6.88
C ASP A 345 -19.13 31.58 -5.54
N VAL A 346 -19.26 30.71 -4.53
CA VAL A 346 -19.64 31.11 -3.15
C VAL A 346 -18.63 32.12 -2.58
N LYS A 347 -17.33 31.93 -2.82
CA LYS A 347 -16.30 32.88 -2.38
C LYS A 347 -16.37 34.22 -3.14
N LYS A 348 -16.83 34.21 -4.38
CA LYS A 348 -17.05 35.42 -5.19
C LYS A 348 -18.28 36.20 -4.71
N VAL A 349 -19.37 35.50 -4.41
CA VAL A 349 -20.60 36.07 -3.82
C VAL A 349 -20.30 36.68 -2.45
N LYS A 350 -19.55 35.97 -1.58
CA LYS A 350 -19.16 36.51 -0.27
C LYS A 350 -18.30 37.78 -0.38
N LYS A 351 -17.36 37.83 -1.33
CA LYS A 351 -16.58 39.05 -1.60
C LYS A 351 -17.43 40.21 -2.14
N MET A 352 -18.44 39.92 -2.95
CA MET A 352 -19.39 40.94 -3.45
C MET A 352 -20.28 41.46 -2.33
N ALA A 353 -20.74 40.59 -1.42
CA ALA A 353 -21.49 40.99 -0.23
C ALA A 353 -20.65 41.85 0.72
N GLU A 354 -19.39 41.48 0.99
CA GLU A 354 -18.47 42.27 1.81
C GLU A 354 -18.14 43.65 1.19
N ALA A 355 -18.04 43.73 -0.14
CA ALA A 355 -17.87 45.00 -0.85
C ALA A 355 -19.15 45.87 -0.80
N GLY A 356 -20.34 45.24 -0.87
CA GLY A 356 -21.63 45.90 -0.71
C GLY A 356 -21.80 46.51 0.68
N VAL A 357 -21.45 45.78 1.73
CA VAL A 357 -21.51 46.26 3.13
C VAL A 357 -20.55 47.43 3.35
N LYS A 358 -19.33 47.41 2.79
CA LYS A 358 -18.40 48.54 2.87
C LYS A 358 -18.90 49.79 2.16
N ASN A 359 -19.56 49.64 1.00
CA ASN A 359 -20.16 50.77 0.30
C ASN A 359 -21.37 51.35 1.04
N MET A 360 -22.16 50.50 1.70
CA MET A 360 -23.31 50.93 2.51
C MET A 360 -22.86 51.67 3.79
N ALA A 361 -21.77 51.19 4.43
CA ALA A 361 -21.16 51.88 5.58
C ALA A 361 -20.61 53.27 5.20
N ASN A 362 -19.98 53.41 4.03
CA ASN A 362 -19.50 54.71 3.54
C ASN A 362 -20.65 55.65 3.18
N ARG A 363 -21.77 55.15 2.65
CA ARG A 363 -22.98 55.94 2.37
C ARG A 363 -23.64 56.47 3.65
N ASN A 364 -23.70 55.63 4.69
CA ASN A 364 -24.24 56.04 5.99
C ASN A 364 -23.32 57.03 6.72
N ALA A 365 -22.00 56.94 6.53
CA ALA A 365 -21.06 57.94 7.03
C ALA A 365 -21.25 59.31 6.35
N ALA A 366 -21.45 59.33 5.03
CA ALA A 366 -21.75 60.56 4.29
C ALA A 366 -23.10 61.20 4.68
N GLN A 367 -24.13 60.38 4.94
CA GLN A 367 -25.43 60.89 5.44
C GLN A 367 -25.37 61.42 6.87
N ARG A 368 -24.46 60.92 7.71
CA ARG A 368 -24.25 61.46 9.06
C ARG A 368 -23.53 62.80 9.04
N GLN A 369 -22.65 63.05 8.08
CA GLN A 369 -22.02 64.36 7.91
C GLN A 369 -23.03 65.42 7.46
N LEU A 370 -23.94 65.09 6.54
CA LEU A 370 -25.03 65.99 6.12
C LEU A 370 -26.03 66.33 7.25
N LYS A 371 -26.32 65.39 8.16
CA LYS A 371 -27.20 65.66 9.32
C LYS A 371 -26.53 66.47 10.43
N THR A 372 -25.19 66.50 10.47
CA THR A 372 -24.46 67.30 11.47
C THR A 372 -24.41 68.77 11.04
N GLU A 373 -24.34 69.04 9.73
CA GLU A 373 -24.41 70.40 9.18
C GLU A 373 -25.82 71.02 9.24
N GLU A 374 -26.90 70.22 9.21
CA GLU A 374 -28.28 70.71 9.43
C GLU A 374 -28.61 70.97 10.92
N GLN A 375 -27.89 70.36 11.87
CA GLN A 375 -28.10 70.56 13.31
C GLN A 375 -27.28 71.72 13.91
N GLU A 376 -26.29 72.25 13.19
CA GLU A 376 -25.53 73.44 13.61
C GLU A 376 -26.15 74.78 13.13
N MET A 377 -27.23 74.74 12.34
CA MET A 377 -27.92 75.95 11.83
C MET A 377 -29.24 76.31 12.55
N SER A 378 -29.61 75.64 13.65
CA SER A 378 -30.93 75.85 14.30
C SER A 378 -30.91 76.07 15.82
N ARG A 379 -29.86 76.69 16.37
CA ARG A 379 -29.85 77.08 17.79
C ARG A 379 -29.38 78.52 17.97
N ASP A 380 -30.33 79.44 18.02
CA ASP A 380 -30.27 80.68 18.79
C ASP A 380 -31.70 81.17 19.09
N MET A 381 -31.89 81.69 20.31
CA MET A 381 -33.10 82.32 20.90
C MET A 381 -34.23 81.36 21.33
N ASP A 382 -34.78 81.32 22.55
CA ASP A 382 -34.71 82.15 23.77
C ASP A 382 -35.10 81.23 24.98
N HIS A 383 -34.53 81.39 26.18
CA HIS A 383 -35.13 82.02 27.39
C HIS A 383 -36.63 81.72 27.61
N ASP A 384 -37.16 81.40 28.78
CA ASP A 384 -36.66 81.31 30.16
C ASP A 384 -37.74 80.56 30.99
N ASP A 385 -37.39 80.27 32.24
CA ASP A 385 -38.25 80.08 33.42
C ASP A 385 -38.70 78.69 33.93
N THR A 386 -38.38 78.56 35.23
CA THR A 386 -39.04 77.83 36.34
C THR A 386 -38.74 76.36 36.65
N LYS A 387 -37.74 76.20 37.54
CA LYS A 387 -37.86 75.80 38.98
C LYS A 387 -38.56 74.47 39.37
N MET A 388 -37.73 73.62 39.98
CA MET A 388 -37.95 72.68 41.11
C MET A 388 -38.81 71.39 40.99
N SER A 389 -38.06 70.28 40.99
CA SER A 389 -38.08 69.14 41.93
C SER A 389 -39.17 68.06 41.92
N ARG A 390 -38.64 66.82 41.90
CA ARG A 390 -38.95 65.64 42.75
C ARG A 390 -40.15 64.74 42.41
N GLU A 391 -39.80 63.46 42.22
CA GLU A 391 -40.47 62.22 42.68
C GLU A 391 -42.00 62.08 42.61
N SER A 392 -42.43 61.00 41.92
CA SER A 392 -43.51 60.06 42.30
C SER A 392 -44.76 59.99 41.40
N LEU A 393 -45.29 58.76 41.39
CA LEU A 393 -46.61 58.26 40.98
C LEU A 393 -46.87 58.06 39.49
N GLU A 394 -47.03 56.80 39.02
CA GLU A 394 -48.20 55.91 39.19
C GLU A 394 -49.45 56.35 38.40
N ARG A 395 -49.98 55.37 37.65
CA ARG A 395 -51.37 55.17 37.16
C ARG A 395 -51.79 55.78 35.81
N MET A 396 -52.09 54.87 34.89
CA MET A 396 -53.34 54.70 34.12
C MET A 396 -53.06 53.50 33.19
N GLY A 397 -53.65 52.30 33.28
CA GLY A 397 -55.04 51.96 33.60
C GLY A 397 -55.82 51.84 32.29
N LEU A 398 -55.97 50.62 31.74
CA LEU A 398 -57.13 50.21 30.91
C LEU A 398 -57.07 48.70 30.54
N GLU A 399 -58.20 48.05 30.77
CA GLU A 399 -58.53 46.61 30.73
C GLU A 399 -59.08 46.12 29.36
N VAL A 400 -59.52 44.84 29.36
CA VAL A 400 -60.51 44.12 28.50
C VAL A 400 -59.85 43.26 27.40
N SER A 401 -60.05 41.92 27.26
CA SER A 401 -61.26 41.09 27.34
C SER A 401 -60.99 39.59 27.64
N ILE A 402 -62.04 38.93 28.12
CA ILE A 402 -62.25 37.54 28.60
C ILE A 402 -62.61 36.55 27.46
N ALA A 403 -62.36 35.25 27.67
CA ALA A 403 -63.19 34.03 27.37
C ALA A 403 -62.30 32.83 26.99
N ASP A 404 -62.48 31.56 27.36
CA ASP A 404 -63.33 30.80 28.29
C ASP A 404 -62.71 29.38 28.47
N ALA A 405 -62.94 28.75 29.62
CA ALA A 405 -62.62 27.33 29.94
C ALA A 405 -63.80 26.38 29.54
N PRO A 406 -63.75 25.02 29.68
CA PRO A 406 -63.70 24.28 30.98
C PRO A 406 -62.77 23.02 30.95
N GLU A 407 -62.09 22.55 32.01
CA GLU A 407 -62.46 21.96 33.33
C GLU A 407 -62.86 20.46 33.36
N GLY A 408 -62.25 19.74 34.33
CA GLY A 408 -62.59 18.41 34.88
C GLY A 408 -61.36 17.45 34.93
N ASN A 409 -60.90 16.83 36.02
CA ASN A 409 -61.35 16.68 37.43
C ASN A 409 -60.14 16.31 38.32
N ASN A 410 -60.28 16.60 39.62
CA ASN A 410 -59.34 16.32 40.73
C ASN A 410 -59.49 14.91 41.33
N GLU A 411 -58.45 14.46 42.04
CA GLU A 411 -58.39 13.69 43.33
C GLU A 411 -56.95 13.09 43.44
N GLU A 412 -56.20 13.01 44.54
CA GLU A 412 -56.26 13.43 45.95
C GLU A 412 -54.85 13.14 46.56
N LEU A 413 -54.40 13.95 47.55
CA LEU A 413 -53.66 13.63 48.80
C LEU A 413 -52.70 12.40 48.88
N ASP A 414 -51.56 12.34 49.57
CA ASP A 414 -50.78 13.20 50.49
C ASP A 414 -49.42 12.46 50.77
N GLU A 415 -48.43 13.18 51.31
CA GLU A 415 -47.22 12.72 52.06
C GLU A 415 -46.24 11.71 51.39
N SER A 416 -44.92 11.85 51.31
CA SER A 416 -43.92 12.59 52.10
C SER A 416 -42.56 12.41 51.39
N ARG A 417 -41.76 13.47 51.20
CA ARG A 417 -40.34 13.33 50.84
C ARG A 417 -39.48 14.39 51.53
N ALA A 418 -38.59 13.85 52.36
CA ALA A 418 -37.53 14.56 53.05
C ALA A 418 -36.51 15.17 52.07
N ILE A 419 -35.92 16.25 52.59
CA ILE A 419 -34.95 17.18 52.01
C ILE A 419 -33.68 16.46 51.52
N SER A 420 -33.25 16.77 50.29
CA SER A 420 -31.89 16.53 49.78
C SER A 420 -31.34 17.85 49.20
N PRO A 421 -30.11 18.26 49.52
CA PRO A 421 -29.56 19.54 49.07
C PRO A 421 -29.01 19.42 47.63
N ASN A 422 -29.58 20.20 46.72
CA ASN A 422 -29.06 20.40 45.37
C ASN A 422 -28.10 21.60 45.35
N ASP A 423 -26.85 21.34 45.01
CA ASP A 423 -25.87 22.31 44.53
C ASP A 423 -25.81 22.18 42.99
N PRO A 424 -26.16 23.21 42.20
CA PRO A 424 -26.34 23.07 40.74
C PRO A 424 -25.05 23.25 39.91
N ASN A 425 -23.85 23.15 40.49
CA ASN A 425 -22.60 23.58 39.83
C ASN A 425 -21.56 22.48 39.51
N LEU A 426 -21.97 21.25 39.18
CA LEU A 426 -21.02 20.16 38.88
C LEU A 426 -21.10 19.52 37.49
N ASP A 427 -21.82 20.12 36.53
CA ASP A 427 -21.98 19.55 35.18
C ASP A 427 -21.06 20.15 34.09
N GLU A 428 -20.05 20.96 34.46
CA GLU A 428 -19.10 21.55 33.49
C GLU A 428 -18.06 20.55 32.94
N ASN A 429 -18.01 19.31 33.45
CA ASN A 429 -17.06 18.28 32.96
C ASN A 429 -17.64 17.34 31.89
N SER A 430 -18.94 17.40 31.59
CA SER A 430 -19.57 16.62 30.52
C SER A 430 -19.12 17.09 29.12
N ASP A 431 -19.08 18.40 28.91
CA ASP A 431 -18.76 19.02 27.61
C ASP A 431 -17.29 18.84 27.19
N PHE A 432 -16.38 18.61 28.15
CA PHE A 432 -14.96 18.42 27.86
C PHE A 432 -14.67 17.12 27.11
N TRP A 433 -15.45 16.05 27.36
CA TRP A 433 -15.19 14.73 26.76
C TRP A 433 -15.80 14.57 25.37
N ASP A 434 -16.91 15.24 25.09
CA ASP A 434 -17.50 15.32 23.74
C ASP A 434 -16.58 16.02 22.72
N PHE A 435 -15.61 16.81 23.20
CA PHE A 435 -14.56 17.43 22.38
C PHE A 435 -13.37 16.50 22.09
N ILE A 436 -13.13 15.48 22.93
CA ILE A 436 -11.93 14.61 22.85
C ILE A 436 -12.18 13.34 22.02
N LEU A 437 -13.42 12.82 21.99
CA LEU A 437 -13.74 11.62 21.22
C LEU A 437 -14.21 12.00 19.80
N PRO A 438 -13.40 11.83 18.75
CA PRO A 438 -13.82 12.15 17.39
C PRO A 438 -15.02 11.27 17.03
N LYS A 439 -16.13 11.90 16.60
CA LYS A 439 -17.27 11.19 16.03
C LYS A 439 -16.78 10.17 15.00
N PRO A 440 -17.24 8.90 15.06
CA PRO A 440 -16.74 7.84 14.18
C PRO A 440 -16.92 8.29 12.72
N LYS A 441 -15.81 8.52 12.02
CA LYS A 441 -15.83 8.96 10.63
C LYS A 441 -16.32 7.79 9.78
N GLN A 442 -17.37 8.04 9.01
CA GLN A 442 -17.84 7.08 8.01
C GLN A 442 -16.69 6.70 7.06
N VAL A 443 -16.35 5.41 7.02
CA VAL A 443 -15.26 4.90 6.18
C VAL A 443 -15.86 4.47 4.85
N SER A 444 -15.53 5.20 3.79
CA SER A 444 -15.93 4.90 2.41
C SER A 444 -14.82 4.16 1.68
N VAL A 445 -15.12 2.99 1.10
CA VAL A 445 -14.15 2.14 0.41
C VAL A 445 -14.59 1.85 -1.02
N ASN A 446 -13.64 1.73 -1.94
CA ASN A 446 -13.89 1.31 -3.32
C ASN A 446 -14.25 -0.18 -3.36
N VAL A 447 -15.26 -0.57 -4.17
CA VAL A 447 -15.68 -1.97 -4.35
C VAL A 447 -14.52 -2.95 -4.63
N GLU A 448 -13.48 -2.53 -5.37
CA GLU A 448 -12.30 -3.36 -5.65
C GLU A 448 -11.52 -3.75 -4.39
N LYS A 449 -11.66 -2.96 -3.32
CA LYS A 449 -11.04 -3.20 -2.02
C LYS A 449 -11.95 -3.94 -1.05
N LEU A 450 -13.21 -4.22 -1.40
CA LEU A 450 -14.14 -4.95 -0.53
C LEU A 450 -13.57 -6.30 -0.09
N ARG A 451 -12.83 -6.96 -0.99
CA ARG A 451 -12.15 -8.24 -0.71
C ARG A 451 -11.31 -8.21 0.57
N TRP A 452 -10.75 -7.06 0.92
CA TRP A 452 -9.86 -6.85 2.07
C TRP A 452 -10.60 -6.68 3.39
N TYR A 453 -11.93 -6.58 3.36
CA TYR A 453 -12.78 -6.40 4.54
C TYR A 453 -13.51 -7.66 4.96
N PHE A 454 -13.55 -8.67 4.10
CA PHE A 454 -13.97 -10.00 4.49
C PHE A 454 -12.95 -10.64 5.44
N THR A 455 -13.38 -11.67 6.18
CA THR A 455 -12.45 -12.59 6.85
C THR A 455 -11.42 -13.08 5.83
N PRO A 456 -10.11 -12.84 6.01
CA PRO A 456 -9.12 -13.30 5.05
C PRO A 456 -8.95 -14.81 5.17
N LEU A 457 -8.49 -15.43 4.09
CA LEU A 457 -8.12 -16.82 4.11
C LEU A 457 -6.84 -17.01 4.93
N ASN A 458 -6.83 -17.97 5.85
CA ASN A 458 -5.64 -18.30 6.62
C ASN A 458 -4.52 -18.79 5.69
N LEU A 459 -3.27 -18.63 6.12
CA LEU A 459 -2.13 -19.04 5.30
C LEU A 459 -2.17 -20.55 5.00
N SER A 460 -2.57 -21.36 5.98
CA SER A 460 -2.83 -22.81 5.84
C SER A 460 -3.86 -23.11 4.74
N THR A 461 -4.96 -22.34 4.71
CA THR A 461 -6.02 -22.43 3.69
C THR A 461 -5.53 -22.07 2.31
N ILE A 462 -4.74 -21.00 2.21
CA ILE A 462 -4.13 -20.60 0.93
C ILE A 462 -3.21 -21.71 0.43
N VAL A 463 -2.35 -22.30 1.29
CA VAL A 463 -1.48 -23.44 0.91
C VAL A 463 -2.32 -24.57 0.31
N ARG A 464 -3.33 -25.02 1.03
CA ARG A 464 -4.19 -26.13 0.60
C ARG A 464 -4.94 -25.81 -0.69
N LEU A 465 -5.48 -24.60 -0.83
CA LEU A 465 -6.21 -24.19 -2.03
C LEU A 465 -5.28 -24.06 -3.25
N VAL A 466 -4.03 -23.65 -3.07
CA VAL A 466 -3.02 -23.60 -4.14
C VAL A 466 -2.67 -25.02 -4.58
N GLU A 467 -2.47 -25.96 -3.64
CA GLU A 467 -2.25 -27.38 -3.95
C GLU A 467 -3.40 -27.97 -4.78
N ILE A 468 -4.65 -27.72 -4.37
CA ILE A 468 -5.84 -28.24 -5.06
C ILE A 468 -6.05 -27.58 -6.43
N ASN A 469 -5.84 -26.26 -6.54
CA ASN A 469 -6.22 -25.49 -7.73
C ASN A 469 -5.04 -25.13 -8.65
N HIS A 470 -3.90 -25.79 -8.53
CA HIS A 470 -2.68 -25.45 -9.28
C HIS A 470 -2.84 -25.42 -10.81
N LEU A 471 -3.92 -25.97 -11.40
CA LEU A 471 -4.17 -25.89 -12.85
C LEU A 471 -5.14 -24.76 -13.28
N LYS A 472 -5.82 -24.11 -12.34
CA LYS A 472 -6.91 -23.15 -12.63
C LYS A 472 -6.44 -21.71 -12.43
N ARG A 473 -6.04 -21.08 -13.53
CA ARG A 473 -5.26 -19.83 -13.50
C ARG A 473 -5.93 -18.65 -12.78
N SER A 474 -7.23 -18.41 -12.99
CA SER A 474 -7.95 -17.31 -12.31
C SER A 474 -8.04 -17.51 -10.80
N ARG A 475 -8.15 -18.77 -10.36
CA ARG A 475 -8.15 -19.18 -8.95
C ARG A 475 -6.79 -18.99 -8.32
N ILE A 476 -5.74 -19.38 -9.02
CA ILE A 476 -4.36 -19.20 -8.56
C ILE A 476 -4.07 -17.71 -8.40
N LEU A 477 -4.42 -16.88 -9.39
CA LEU A 477 -4.23 -15.44 -9.28
C LEU A 477 -4.94 -14.88 -8.04
N PHE A 478 -6.19 -15.27 -7.81
CA PHE A 478 -6.92 -14.89 -6.60
C PHE A 478 -6.17 -15.30 -5.31
N LEU A 479 -5.68 -16.53 -5.24
CA LEU A 479 -5.00 -17.06 -4.06
C LEU A 479 -3.66 -16.37 -3.82
N VAL A 480 -2.88 -16.14 -4.87
CA VAL A 480 -1.59 -15.46 -4.82
C VAL A 480 -1.77 -13.98 -4.46
N GLU A 481 -2.83 -13.31 -4.92
CA GLU A 481 -3.17 -11.94 -4.47
C GLU A 481 -3.49 -11.88 -2.98
N ASN A 482 -4.29 -12.82 -2.48
CA ASN A 482 -4.60 -12.93 -1.05
C ASN A 482 -3.34 -13.25 -0.24
N LEU A 483 -2.48 -14.13 -0.76
CA LEU A 483 -1.18 -14.46 -0.14
C LEU A 483 -0.28 -13.24 -0.04
N HIS A 484 -0.12 -12.50 -1.14
CA HIS A 484 0.69 -11.28 -1.17
C HIS A 484 0.19 -10.26 -0.14
N LEU A 485 -1.13 -10.09 -0.05
CA LEU A 485 -1.74 -9.20 0.93
C LEU A 485 -1.49 -9.69 2.36
N LEU A 486 -1.65 -10.98 2.64
CA LEU A 486 -1.42 -11.57 3.95
C LEU A 486 0.04 -11.37 4.39
N LEU A 487 1.01 -11.71 3.53
CA LEU A 487 2.44 -11.58 3.83
C LEU A 487 2.90 -10.13 3.99
N LYS A 488 2.15 -9.16 3.44
CA LYS A 488 2.40 -7.75 3.67
C LYS A 488 2.22 -7.36 5.15
N TYR A 489 1.34 -8.05 5.87
CA TYR A 489 1.08 -7.80 7.29
C TYR A 489 1.76 -8.83 8.20
N ALA A 490 1.85 -10.09 7.77
CA ALA A 490 2.43 -11.17 8.56
C ALA A 490 3.97 -11.12 8.65
N ILE A 491 4.66 -10.64 7.60
CA ILE A 491 6.13 -10.62 7.57
C ILE A 491 6.68 -9.23 7.96
N PRO A 492 7.55 -9.13 8.98
CA PRO A 492 8.19 -7.88 9.35
C PRO A 492 9.22 -7.44 8.28
N THR A 493 9.20 -6.16 7.90
CA THR A 493 10.19 -5.61 6.95
C THR A 493 10.97 -4.43 7.51
N PRO A 494 12.23 -4.23 7.08
CA PRO A 494 13.07 -3.13 7.52
C PRO A 494 12.36 -1.77 7.40
N GLY A 495 12.44 -0.96 8.45
CA GLY A 495 11.83 0.38 8.53
C GLY A 495 10.31 0.43 8.80
N LYS A 496 9.61 -0.71 8.87
CA LYS A 496 8.22 -0.76 9.36
C LYS A 496 8.17 -1.54 10.65
N GLN A 497 7.95 -0.85 11.77
CA GLN A 497 7.45 -1.52 12.97
C GLN A 497 6.07 -2.08 12.63
N VAL A 498 5.82 -3.35 12.98
CA VAL A 498 4.44 -3.87 12.99
C VAL A 498 3.65 -2.92 13.88
N PRO A 499 2.47 -2.41 13.46
CA PRO A 499 1.70 -1.49 14.27
C PRO A 499 1.37 -2.15 15.61
N ILE A 500 2.15 -1.85 16.65
CA ILE A 500 1.82 -2.23 18.03
C ILE A 500 0.71 -1.26 18.42
N GLY A 501 -0.50 -1.79 18.59
CA GLY A 501 -1.77 -1.08 18.63
C GLY A 501 -1.94 -0.03 19.73
N PHE A 502 -1.30 1.12 19.56
CA PHE A 502 -1.58 2.34 20.31
C PHE A 502 -1.95 3.46 19.33
N GLY A 503 -3.25 3.63 19.09
CA GLY A 503 -3.85 4.94 18.84
C GLY A 503 -4.14 5.39 17.39
N VAL A 504 -3.81 4.63 16.35
CA VAL A 504 -4.28 4.97 14.99
C VAL A 504 -4.71 3.69 14.28
N ASP A 505 -6.02 3.51 14.14
CA ASP A 505 -6.60 2.39 13.41
C ASP A 505 -5.94 2.30 12.02
N PRO A 506 -5.17 1.24 11.69
CA PRO A 506 -4.90 0.98 10.31
C PRO A 506 -6.26 0.83 9.62
N PRO A 507 -6.47 1.43 8.43
CA PRO A 507 -7.76 1.42 7.74
C PRO A 507 -8.14 0.02 7.21
N VAL A 508 -7.60 -1.07 7.77
CA VAL A 508 -7.82 -2.43 7.30
C VAL A 508 -8.02 -3.34 8.53
N PRO A 509 -9.08 -4.18 8.56
CA PRO A 509 -9.37 -5.13 9.64
C PRO A 509 -8.33 -6.25 9.83
N HIS A 510 -7.13 -6.11 9.27
CA HIS A 510 -6.04 -7.10 9.32
C HIS A 510 -5.19 -7.07 10.59
N ALA A 511 -5.29 -6.02 11.42
CA ALA A 511 -4.45 -5.89 12.62
C ALA A 511 -4.80 -6.88 13.75
N THR A 512 -5.98 -7.50 13.70
CA THR A 512 -6.48 -8.47 14.71
C THR A 512 -6.41 -9.91 14.23
N LEU A 513 -5.88 -10.16 13.03
CA LEU A 513 -5.74 -11.51 12.53
C LEU A 513 -4.57 -12.20 13.19
N ASP A 514 -4.92 -13.26 13.91
CA ASP A 514 -3.96 -14.27 14.34
C ASP A 514 -3.49 -15.04 13.10
N TYR A 515 -2.34 -14.64 12.57
CA TYR A 515 -1.67 -15.33 11.47
C TYR A 515 -0.96 -16.62 11.94
N GLY A 516 -1.11 -16.98 13.22
CA GLY A 516 -0.36 -18.01 13.90
C GLY A 516 0.97 -17.49 14.45
N SER A 517 1.70 -18.38 15.12
CA SER A 517 3.05 -18.08 15.58
C SER A 517 3.99 -17.80 14.40
N LYS A 518 5.08 -17.06 14.65
CA LYS A 518 6.11 -16.80 13.63
C LYS A 518 6.59 -18.10 12.97
N GLU A 519 6.80 -19.16 13.76
CA GLU A 519 7.20 -20.49 13.28
C GLU A 519 6.14 -21.10 12.35
N THR A 520 4.85 -20.93 12.67
CA THR A 520 3.75 -21.45 11.86
C THR A 520 3.65 -20.72 10.51
N ILE A 521 3.77 -19.38 10.53
CA ILE A 521 3.79 -18.55 9.32
C ILE A 521 4.89 -19.03 8.39
N TRP A 522 6.09 -19.15 8.94
CA TRP A 522 7.28 -19.53 8.19
C TRP A 522 7.27 -20.98 7.69
N LYS A 523 6.76 -21.92 8.50
CA LYS A 523 6.51 -23.30 8.07
C LYS A 523 5.57 -23.35 6.86
N ASN A 524 4.52 -22.55 6.85
CA ASN A 524 3.59 -22.50 5.73
C ASN A 524 4.19 -21.80 4.50
N ILE A 525 5.02 -20.76 4.67
CA ILE A 525 5.77 -20.13 3.57
C ILE A 525 6.74 -21.14 2.93
N ALA A 526 7.42 -21.93 3.74
CA ALA A 526 8.28 -23.01 3.26
C ALA A 526 7.46 -23.99 2.40
N LEU A 527 6.34 -24.52 2.91
CA LEU A 527 5.45 -25.41 2.15
C LEU A 527 4.94 -24.80 0.83
N LEU A 528 4.68 -23.49 0.80
CA LEU A 528 4.27 -22.77 -0.41
C LEU A 528 5.39 -22.55 -1.41
N THR A 529 6.65 -22.54 -0.98
CA THR A 529 7.79 -22.13 -1.81
C THR A 529 7.95 -23.01 -3.06
N PRO A 530 7.93 -24.36 -2.97
CA PRO A 530 7.97 -25.23 -4.15
C PRO A 530 6.78 -25.02 -5.09
N LEU A 531 5.57 -24.83 -4.55
CA LEU A 531 4.35 -24.62 -5.34
C LEU A 531 4.40 -23.29 -6.09
N LEU A 532 4.81 -22.22 -5.42
CA LEU A 532 4.99 -20.90 -6.04
C LEU A 532 6.07 -20.94 -7.11
N PHE A 533 7.15 -21.69 -6.89
CA PHE A 533 8.18 -21.90 -7.89
C PHE A 533 7.63 -22.64 -9.12
N GLU A 534 6.89 -23.74 -8.91
CA GLU A 534 6.26 -24.49 -10.00
C GLU A 534 5.30 -23.60 -10.82
N LEU A 535 4.46 -22.82 -10.14
CA LEU A 535 3.54 -21.88 -10.79
C LEU A 535 4.28 -20.77 -11.55
N LEU A 536 5.35 -20.22 -10.96
CA LEU A 536 6.19 -19.23 -11.62
C LEU A 536 6.77 -19.81 -12.91
N ASN A 537 7.34 -21.00 -12.82
CA ASN A 537 8.18 -21.55 -13.86
C ASN A 537 7.35 -22.20 -14.98
N ASN A 538 6.50 -23.17 -14.63
CA ASN A 538 5.74 -23.98 -15.58
C ASN A 538 4.58 -23.20 -16.22
N GLN A 539 4.05 -22.17 -15.53
CA GLN A 539 2.91 -21.40 -16.04
C GLN A 539 3.31 -20.03 -16.56
N CYS A 540 4.10 -19.27 -15.81
CA CYS A 540 4.40 -17.88 -16.18
C CYS A 540 5.63 -17.79 -17.09
N VAL A 541 6.77 -18.32 -16.63
CA VAL A 541 8.04 -18.22 -17.36
C VAL A 541 7.97 -18.99 -18.67
N ASP A 542 7.51 -20.23 -18.68
CA ASP A 542 7.34 -21.01 -19.92
C ASP A 542 6.42 -20.33 -20.93
N HIS A 543 5.35 -19.67 -20.46
CA HIS A 543 4.48 -18.88 -21.33
C HIS A 543 5.26 -17.74 -21.98
N PHE A 544 6.02 -16.95 -21.21
CA PHE A 544 6.79 -15.82 -21.74
C PHE A 544 8.08 -16.21 -22.45
N ILE A 545 8.62 -17.42 -22.26
CA ILE A 545 9.69 -17.97 -23.10
C ILE A 545 9.14 -18.29 -24.49
N LYS A 546 8.01 -19.00 -24.54
CA LYS A 546 7.33 -19.34 -25.82
C LYS A 546 6.78 -18.10 -26.52
N ASN A 547 6.39 -17.09 -25.73
CA ASN A 547 5.71 -15.89 -26.17
C ASN A 547 6.38 -14.64 -25.55
N PRO A 548 7.59 -14.30 -25.99
CA PRO A 548 8.34 -13.18 -25.43
C PRO A 548 7.52 -11.90 -25.50
N PRO A 549 7.37 -11.17 -24.38
CA PRO A 549 6.57 -9.96 -24.35
C PRO A 549 7.23 -8.82 -25.13
N GLN A 550 8.49 -8.97 -25.56
CA GLN A 550 9.23 -7.95 -26.33
C GLN A 550 8.81 -7.89 -27.80
N ASP A 551 8.33 -8.99 -28.37
CA ASP A 551 8.03 -9.10 -29.80
C ASP A 551 6.54 -8.86 -30.11
N ARG A 552 5.74 -8.52 -29.08
CA ARG A 552 4.27 -8.45 -29.17
C ARG A 552 3.76 -7.02 -29.08
N ASN A 553 2.88 -6.67 -30.01
CA ASN A 553 2.10 -5.45 -29.93
C ASN A 553 1.18 -5.51 -28.68
N PRO A 554 1.19 -4.49 -27.80
CA PRO A 554 0.38 -4.45 -26.57
C PRO A 554 -1.12 -4.66 -26.81
N ASN A 555 -1.62 -4.18 -27.95
CA ASN A 555 -3.03 -4.27 -28.30
C ASN A 555 -3.46 -5.72 -28.64
N LYS A 556 -2.50 -6.66 -28.72
CA LYS A 556 -2.74 -8.08 -28.98
C LYS A 556 -2.63 -8.95 -27.73
N PHE A 557 -2.41 -8.39 -26.54
CA PHE A 557 -2.41 -9.20 -25.32
C PHE A 557 -3.80 -9.75 -25.04
N THR A 558 -3.89 -11.08 -25.05
CA THR A 558 -5.10 -11.80 -24.67
C THR A 558 -5.38 -11.63 -23.18
N ASP A 559 -6.61 -11.88 -22.73
CA ASP A 559 -6.91 -11.85 -21.29
C ASP A 559 -6.12 -12.92 -20.53
N SER A 560 -5.75 -14.02 -21.20
CA SER A 560 -4.82 -15.00 -20.64
C SER A 560 -3.42 -14.40 -20.42
N ASP A 561 -2.90 -13.59 -21.35
CA ASP A 561 -1.60 -12.93 -21.18
C ASP A 561 -1.63 -12.01 -19.96
N LYS A 562 -2.66 -11.17 -19.81
CA LYS A 562 -2.82 -10.28 -18.66
C LYS A 562 -2.85 -11.05 -17.34
N LEU A 563 -3.49 -12.22 -17.34
CA LEU A 563 -3.56 -13.09 -16.18
C LEU A 563 -2.19 -13.69 -15.84
N PHE A 564 -1.42 -14.16 -16.82
CA PHE A 564 -0.04 -14.62 -16.60
C PHE A 564 0.88 -13.49 -16.13
N MET A 565 0.75 -12.28 -16.68
CA MET A 565 1.52 -11.12 -16.22
C MET A 565 1.23 -10.80 -14.76
N SER A 566 -0.04 -10.82 -14.37
CA SER A 566 -0.48 -10.57 -13.00
C SER A 566 0.00 -11.66 -12.05
N CYS A 567 -0.08 -12.93 -12.47
CA CYS A 567 0.40 -14.06 -11.68
C CYS A 567 1.92 -13.99 -11.47
N PHE A 568 2.70 -13.78 -12.54
CA PHE A 568 4.15 -13.60 -12.48
C PHE A 568 4.51 -12.45 -11.53
N LYS A 569 3.89 -11.29 -11.72
CA LYS A 569 4.09 -10.12 -10.84
C LYS A 569 3.85 -10.47 -9.38
N MET A 570 2.71 -11.08 -9.04
CA MET A 570 2.35 -11.35 -7.65
C MET A 570 3.27 -12.40 -7.01
N ILE A 571 3.63 -13.47 -7.74
CA ILE A 571 4.54 -14.50 -7.23
C ILE A 571 5.93 -13.91 -6.94
N VAL A 572 6.49 -13.13 -7.87
CA VAL A 572 7.79 -12.48 -7.64
C VAL A 572 7.70 -11.47 -6.49
N GLN A 573 6.60 -10.73 -6.37
CA GLN A 573 6.41 -9.81 -5.24
C GLN A 573 6.32 -10.54 -3.90
N ILE A 574 5.78 -11.77 -3.87
CA ILE A 574 5.81 -12.65 -2.70
C ILE A 574 7.25 -13.06 -2.38
N PHE A 575 8.01 -13.55 -3.36
CA PHE A 575 9.42 -13.89 -3.14
C PHE A 575 10.23 -12.69 -2.66
N ALA A 576 10.08 -11.53 -3.29
CA ALA A 576 10.74 -10.29 -2.87
C ALA A 576 10.39 -9.94 -1.42
N ARG A 577 9.12 -10.09 -1.02
CA ARG A 577 8.65 -9.80 0.34
C ARG A 577 9.23 -10.77 1.36
N VAL A 578 9.21 -12.07 1.03
CA VAL A 578 9.80 -13.13 1.87
C VAL A 578 11.27 -12.83 2.11
N PHE A 579 12.01 -12.54 1.05
CA PHE A 579 13.45 -12.29 1.08
C PHE A 579 13.87 -10.95 1.69
N GLN A 580 13.01 -9.94 1.66
CA GLN A 580 13.20 -8.68 2.38
C GLN A 580 12.83 -8.75 3.87
N SER A 581 12.35 -9.90 4.36
CA SER A 581 11.99 -10.06 5.76
C SER A 581 13.17 -9.75 6.68
N LYS A 582 12.91 -9.03 7.77
CA LYS A 582 13.89 -8.87 8.86
C LYS A 582 14.32 -10.21 9.46
N ASP A 583 13.43 -11.20 9.41
CA ASP A 583 13.71 -12.54 9.93
C ASP A 583 14.72 -13.31 9.05
N LEU A 584 14.87 -12.92 7.78
CA LEU A 584 15.80 -13.53 6.83
C LEU A 584 17.02 -12.66 6.50
N SER A 585 17.03 -11.38 6.92
CA SER A 585 18.13 -10.48 6.63
C SER A 585 19.38 -10.85 7.43
N THR A 586 20.54 -10.85 6.77
CA THR A 586 21.87 -11.14 7.36
C THR A 586 22.39 -10.08 8.32
N GLU A 587 21.70 -8.96 8.45
CA GLU A 587 22.07 -7.92 9.43
C GLU A 587 21.71 -8.45 10.82
N VAL A 588 22.62 -9.23 11.40
CA VAL A 588 22.57 -9.64 12.80
C VAL A 588 22.69 -8.37 13.62
N ASP A 589 21.63 -8.08 14.38
CA ASP A 589 21.69 -7.08 15.43
C ASP A 589 22.65 -7.62 16.50
N PRO A 590 23.82 -6.99 16.71
CA PRO A 590 24.84 -7.52 17.63
C PRO A 590 24.31 -7.68 19.06
N ASP A 591 23.22 -7.02 19.40
CA ASP A 591 22.61 -7.03 20.74
C ASP A 591 21.63 -8.21 20.97
N ASN A 592 21.35 -9.06 19.96
CA ASN A 592 20.34 -10.13 20.07
C ASN A 592 20.84 -11.50 19.55
N ILE A 593 21.79 -12.09 20.28
CA ILE A 593 22.51 -13.32 19.91
C ILE A 593 21.61 -14.57 19.99
N ASP A 594 20.70 -14.67 20.97
CA ASP A 594 19.87 -15.88 21.17
C ASP A 594 18.83 -16.09 20.05
N ASP A 595 18.36 -15.04 19.39
CA ASP A 595 17.39 -15.14 18.28
C ASP A 595 18.07 -15.36 16.91
N SER A 596 19.41 -15.46 16.86
CA SER A 596 20.17 -15.63 15.61
C SER A 596 20.14 -17.06 15.06
N PHE A 597 20.05 -18.07 15.94
CA PHE A 597 20.07 -19.47 15.55
C PHE A 597 18.79 -19.88 14.82
N SER A 598 17.62 -19.51 15.36
CA SER A 598 16.30 -19.79 14.76
C SER A 598 16.11 -19.14 13.38
N ARG A 599 16.70 -17.96 13.16
CA ARG A 599 16.62 -17.20 11.90
C ARG A 599 17.47 -17.83 10.79
N THR A 600 18.65 -18.33 11.15
CA THR A 600 19.57 -18.96 10.20
C THR A 600 18.99 -20.26 9.66
N ASP A 601 18.41 -21.09 10.54
CA ASP A 601 17.75 -22.34 10.18
C ASP A 601 16.55 -22.11 9.26
N LEU A 602 15.75 -21.08 9.56
CA LEU A 602 14.60 -20.72 8.75
C LEU A 602 14.99 -20.27 7.34
N ARG A 603 15.97 -19.37 7.24
CA ARG A 603 16.49 -18.90 5.96
C ARG A 603 17.04 -20.07 5.15
N HIS A 604 17.82 -20.94 5.80
CA HIS A 604 18.36 -22.13 5.18
C HIS A 604 17.25 -23.06 4.70
N SER A 605 16.17 -23.24 5.47
CA SER A 605 15.02 -24.08 5.09
C SER A 605 14.35 -23.60 3.81
N ILE A 606 14.02 -22.30 3.69
CA ILE A 606 13.37 -21.74 2.50
C ILE A 606 14.29 -21.79 1.29
N LEU A 607 15.55 -21.38 1.44
CA LEU A 607 16.52 -21.39 0.35
C LEU A 607 16.85 -22.82 -0.11
N SER A 608 16.98 -23.76 0.83
CA SER A 608 17.20 -25.17 0.53
C SER A 608 16.02 -25.76 -0.25
N GLN A 609 14.77 -25.51 0.17
CA GLN A 609 13.60 -25.98 -0.57
C GLN A 609 13.54 -25.40 -1.98
N LEU A 610 13.80 -24.11 -2.14
CA LEU A 610 13.83 -23.46 -3.45
C LEU A 610 14.95 -24.02 -4.33
N CYS A 611 16.15 -24.22 -3.76
CA CYS A 611 17.28 -24.84 -4.45
C CYS A 611 16.95 -26.27 -4.90
N LYS A 612 16.29 -27.07 -4.05
CA LYS A 612 15.81 -28.41 -4.42
C LYS A 612 14.83 -28.36 -5.59
N SER A 613 13.86 -27.44 -5.56
CA SER A 613 12.92 -27.26 -6.66
C SER A 613 13.61 -26.82 -7.97
N ILE A 614 14.60 -25.93 -7.89
CA ILE A 614 15.41 -25.51 -9.05
C ILE A 614 16.21 -26.68 -9.61
N ASN A 615 16.86 -27.47 -8.76
CA ASN A 615 17.66 -28.61 -9.19
C ASN A 615 16.79 -29.69 -9.86
N VAL A 616 15.62 -29.99 -9.31
CA VAL A 616 14.64 -30.91 -9.92
C VAL A 616 14.19 -30.39 -11.28
N PHE A 617 13.91 -29.10 -11.40
CA PHE A 617 13.55 -28.49 -12.67
C PHE A 617 14.67 -28.56 -13.71
N ASN A 618 15.90 -28.22 -13.32
CA ASN A 618 17.05 -28.28 -14.21
C ASN A 618 17.34 -29.72 -14.66
N ALA A 619 17.18 -30.70 -13.77
CA ALA A 619 17.27 -32.12 -14.12
C ALA A 619 16.20 -32.52 -15.16
N SER A 620 14.97 -32.04 -15.02
CA SER A 620 13.88 -32.33 -15.97
C SER A 620 14.09 -31.72 -17.37
N LYS A 621 14.89 -30.66 -17.47
CA LYS A 621 15.21 -29.96 -18.74
C LYS A 621 16.36 -30.59 -19.51
N GLN A 622 17.23 -31.37 -18.87
CA GLN A 622 18.28 -32.07 -19.59
C GLN A 622 17.63 -33.23 -20.37
N PRO A 623 17.67 -33.21 -21.72
CA PRO A 623 17.25 -34.36 -22.49
C PRO A 623 18.15 -35.54 -22.08
N LEU A 624 17.55 -36.70 -21.79
CA LEU A 624 18.23 -37.98 -21.65
C LEU A 624 18.89 -38.38 -22.99
N ASN A 625 19.88 -37.61 -23.44
CA ASN A 625 20.74 -37.96 -24.55
C ASN A 625 21.83 -38.89 -24.02
N LEU A 626 21.44 -40.14 -23.81
CA LEU A 626 22.26 -41.24 -23.30
C LEU A 626 23.30 -41.77 -24.31
N THR A 627 23.63 -41.03 -25.38
CA THR A 627 24.47 -41.57 -26.47
C THR A 627 25.80 -40.88 -26.73
N ASP A 628 26.15 -39.73 -26.15
CA ASP A 628 27.45 -39.11 -26.41
C ASP A 628 28.24 -38.78 -25.14
N LYS A 629 28.84 -39.83 -24.56
CA LYS A 629 29.93 -39.72 -23.58
C LYS A 629 31.25 -39.37 -24.28
N SER A 630 31.35 -38.20 -24.92
CA SER A 630 32.65 -37.52 -25.05
C SER A 630 32.48 -36.08 -25.50
N LYS A 631 33.11 -35.16 -24.78
CA LYS A 631 33.35 -33.74 -25.11
C LYS A 631 32.17 -32.77 -24.90
N THR A 632 31.90 -32.44 -23.65
CA THR A 632 31.52 -31.07 -23.27
C THR A 632 32.14 -30.73 -21.92
N ARG A 633 33.32 -30.10 -21.97
CA ARG A 633 33.89 -29.30 -20.88
C ARG A 633 33.33 -27.87 -21.02
N SER A 634 33.01 -27.24 -19.88
CA SER A 634 32.65 -25.82 -19.67
C SER A 634 31.16 -25.42 -19.68
N THR A 635 30.39 -25.94 -18.73
CA THR A 635 29.50 -25.16 -17.84
C THR A 635 29.11 -26.11 -16.70
N GLY A 636 29.85 -26.05 -15.60
CA GLY A 636 29.73 -27.00 -14.50
C GLY A 636 28.50 -26.79 -13.64
N PHE A 637 27.42 -27.52 -13.93
CA PHE A 637 26.46 -27.95 -12.91
C PHE A 637 26.82 -29.38 -12.53
N ASN A 638 27.77 -29.54 -11.61
CA ASN A 638 28.04 -30.85 -11.01
C ASN A 638 26.86 -31.18 -10.09
N PHE A 639 26.10 -32.21 -10.45
CA PHE A 639 25.20 -32.90 -9.53
C PHE A 639 26.08 -33.52 -8.42
N ILE A 640 25.88 -33.09 -7.18
CA ILE A 640 26.60 -33.58 -5.99
C ILE A 640 25.55 -34.09 -4.99
N ASP A 641 25.79 -35.28 -4.43
CA ASP A 641 24.90 -36.02 -3.53
C ASP A 641 24.39 -35.23 -2.30
N ASP A 642 23.11 -35.42 -1.99
CA ASP A 642 22.26 -34.65 -1.05
C ASP A 642 22.59 -34.88 0.44
N ASP A 643 23.39 -35.91 0.79
CA ASP A 643 23.57 -36.34 2.19
C ASP A 643 24.84 -35.83 2.90
N SER A 644 25.84 -35.30 2.17
CA SER A 644 27.14 -34.93 2.77
C SER A 644 27.29 -33.45 3.16
N ARG A 645 26.33 -32.59 2.82
CA ARG A 645 26.44 -31.12 2.95
C ARG A 645 25.54 -30.45 3.98
N ALA A 646 24.81 -31.18 4.82
CA ALA A 646 24.05 -30.58 5.93
C ALA A 646 24.91 -29.75 6.91
N SER A 647 26.25 -29.81 6.78
CA SER A 647 27.24 -29.04 7.54
C SER A 647 27.98 -27.95 6.73
N ALA A 648 27.75 -27.76 5.42
CA ALA A 648 28.40 -26.71 4.64
C ALA A 648 27.52 -25.44 4.59
N GLY A 649 28.14 -24.28 4.84
CA GLY A 649 27.44 -23.02 5.12
C GLY A 649 26.43 -22.56 4.05
N GLY A 650 25.50 -21.69 4.46
CA GLY A 650 24.37 -21.23 3.65
C GLY A 650 24.68 -20.49 2.33
N GLU A 651 25.94 -20.27 1.97
CA GLU A 651 26.33 -19.65 0.69
C GLU A 651 26.16 -20.59 -0.51
N ASP A 652 26.27 -21.90 -0.30
CA ASP A 652 26.14 -22.91 -1.36
C ASP A 652 24.71 -23.00 -1.92
N THR A 653 23.68 -22.66 -1.12
CA THR A 653 22.26 -22.71 -1.54
C THR A 653 21.75 -21.41 -2.16
N ILE A 654 22.39 -20.27 -1.89
CA ILE A 654 22.00 -18.96 -2.44
C ILE A 654 22.35 -18.86 -3.93
N THR A 655 23.49 -19.44 -4.31
CA THR A 655 24.03 -19.33 -5.67
C THR A 655 23.04 -19.80 -6.75
N PRO A 656 22.48 -21.04 -6.70
CA PRO A 656 21.57 -21.52 -7.73
C PRO A 656 20.26 -20.71 -7.79
N VAL A 657 19.80 -20.21 -6.64
CA VAL A 657 18.61 -19.37 -6.55
C VAL A 657 18.82 -18.03 -7.29
N VAL A 658 19.93 -17.36 -7.04
CA VAL A 658 20.27 -16.09 -7.69
C VAL A 658 20.45 -16.27 -9.19
N GLU A 659 21.15 -17.32 -9.61
CA GLU A 659 21.35 -17.64 -11.03
C GLU A 659 20.03 -17.88 -11.75
N TYR A 660 19.12 -18.67 -11.16
CA TYR A 660 17.78 -18.87 -11.69
C TYR A 660 17.02 -17.55 -11.87
N PHE A 661 17.01 -16.68 -10.85
CA PHE A 661 16.30 -15.40 -10.93
C PHE A 661 16.91 -14.44 -11.95
N LEU A 662 18.24 -14.48 -12.16
CA LEU A 662 18.92 -13.73 -13.22
C LEU A 662 18.53 -14.22 -14.62
N GLU A 663 18.36 -15.53 -14.80
CA GLU A 663 17.91 -16.10 -16.07
C GLU A 663 16.48 -15.66 -16.42
N ILE A 664 15.56 -15.77 -15.47
CA ILE A 664 14.16 -15.41 -15.74
C ILE A 664 13.94 -13.90 -15.83
N ALA A 665 14.89 -13.09 -15.33
CA ALA A 665 14.80 -11.63 -15.37
C ALA A 665 14.64 -11.08 -16.78
N LYS A 666 15.19 -11.77 -17.78
CA LYS A 666 15.07 -11.42 -19.21
C LYS A 666 13.61 -11.43 -19.69
N PHE A 667 12.75 -12.24 -19.07
CA PHE A 667 11.35 -12.45 -19.46
C PHE A 667 10.35 -11.60 -18.66
N ALA A 668 10.80 -10.66 -17.82
CA ALA A 668 9.90 -9.83 -17.02
C ALA A 668 8.84 -9.13 -17.92
N PRO A 669 7.53 -9.35 -17.70
CA PRO A 669 6.50 -8.81 -18.59
C PRO A 669 6.16 -7.35 -18.31
N THR A 670 6.29 -6.90 -17.05
CA THR A 670 5.94 -5.55 -16.59
C THR A 670 7.06 -4.92 -15.78
N ILE A 671 7.08 -3.59 -15.67
CA ILE A 671 8.07 -2.87 -14.86
C ILE A 671 7.99 -3.23 -13.37
N GLU A 672 6.77 -3.53 -12.88
CA GLU A 672 6.56 -3.96 -11.49
C GLU A 672 7.16 -5.35 -11.25
N THR A 673 7.06 -6.27 -12.21
CA THR A 673 7.73 -7.57 -12.15
C THR A 673 9.24 -7.39 -12.19
N GLY A 674 9.76 -6.53 -13.08
CA GLY A 674 11.19 -6.24 -13.17
C GLY A 674 11.74 -5.64 -11.86
N SER A 675 11.07 -4.64 -11.30
CA SER A 675 11.48 -4.09 -10.01
C SER A 675 11.41 -5.13 -8.89
N ALA A 676 10.40 -6.00 -8.86
CA ALA A 676 10.29 -7.04 -7.83
C ALA A 676 11.37 -8.13 -7.99
N LEU A 677 11.76 -8.48 -9.21
CA LEU A 677 12.87 -9.40 -9.48
C LEU A 677 14.20 -8.81 -8.98
N LEU A 678 14.44 -7.51 -9.18
CA LEU A 678 15.63 -6.86 -8.64
C LEU A 678 15.67 -6.88 -7.10
N GLU A 679 14.51 -6.82 -6.45
CA GLU A 679 14.42 -6.97 -4.99
C GLU A 679 14.71 -8.40 -4.53
N VAL A 680 14.30 -9.42 -5.29
CA VAL A 680 14.65 -10.82 -5.03
C VAL A 680 16.16 -11.03 -5.16
N LEU A 681 16.75 -10.51 -6.23
CA LEU A 681 18.18 -10.66 -6.54
C LEU A 681 19.10 -10.00 -5.51
N LYS A 682 18.59 -9.00 -4.76
CA LYS A 682 19.33 -8.38 -3.66
C LYS A 682 19.79 -9.37 -2.59
N LEU A 683 19.14 -10.53 -2.45
CA LEU A 683 19.59 -11.63 -1.59
C LEU A 683 21.04 -12.05 -1.84
N GLY A 684 21.48 -12.03 -3.10
CA GLY A 684 22.80 -12.48 -3.53
C GLY A 684 23.91 -11.45 -3.30
N SER A 685 23.56 -10.20 -3.04
CA SER A 685 24.49 -9.07 -2.88
C SER A 685 25.07 -8.99 -1.45
N THR A 686 24.99 -10.07 -0.68
CA THR A 686 25.68 -10.15 0.61
C THR A 686 27.19 -10.23 0.37
N LYS A 687 27.95 -9.40 1.09
CA LYS A 687 29.35 -8.95 0.90
C LYS A 687 30.46 -10.00 0.69
N VAL A 688 30.17 -11.28 0.40
CA VAL A 688 31.17 -12.36 0.47
C VAL A 688 31.69 -12.82 -0.90
N ASN A 689 31.03 -12.50 -2.02
CA ASN A 689 31.60 -12.75 -3.37
C ASN A 689 31.11 -11.71 -4.40
N ILE A 690 31.87 -10.61 -4.51
CA ILE A 690 31.41 -9.25 -4.89
C ILE A 690 31.55 -8.91 -6.40
N GLY A 691 32.25 -9.71 -7.22
CA GLY A 691 32.56 -9.30 -8.60
C GLY A 691 31.43 -9.54 -9.61
N ASP A 692 31.41 -10.76 -10.17
CA ASP A 692 30.61 -11.10 -11.35
C ASP A 692 29.08 -11.03 -11.13
N ARG A 693 28.60 -11.32 -9.91
CA ARG A 693 27.16 -11.33 -9.62
C ARG A 693 26.56 -9.94 -9.49
N ASP A 694 27.25 -9.04 -8.78
CA ASP A 694 26.80 -7.66 -8.63
C ASP A 694 26.85 -6.92 -9.98
N GLU A 695 27.79 -7.28 -10.85
CA GLU A 695 27.85 -6.81 -12.23
C GLU A 695 26.66 -7.27 -13.07
N ARG A 696 26.37 -8.58 -13.14
CA ARG A 696 25.18 -9.11 -13.83
C ARG A 696 23.87 -8.55 -13.29
N TYR A 697 23.81 -8.29 -11.98
CA TYR A 697 22.67 -7.63 -11.35
C TYR A 697 22.52 -6.17 -11.80
N ALA A 698 23.63 -5.42 -11.84
CA ALA A 698 23.66 -4.06 -12.36
C ALA A 698 23.29 -4.00 -13.85
N GLU A 699 23.81 -4.92 -14.68
CA GLU A 699 23.45 -5.06 -16.09
C GLU A 699 21.96 -5.31 -16.28
N THR A 700 21.38 -6.18 -15.45
CA THR A 700 19.93 -6.47 -15.50
C THR A 700 19.11 -5.23 -15.13
N ALA A 701 19.50 -4.50 -14.08
CA ALA A 701 18.83 -3.27 -13.69
C ALA A 701 18.94 -2.20 -14.79
N LEU A 702 20.11 -2.10 -15.44
CA LEU A 702 20.33 -1.19 -16.56
C LEU A 702 19.49 -1.57 -17.78
N ALA A 703 19.44 -2.85 -18.13
CA ALA A 703 18.60 -3.36 -19.22
C ALA A 703 17.11 -3.05 -18.99
N TYR A 704 16.65 -3.06 -17.73
CA TYR A 704 15.30 -2.62 -17.39
C TYR A 704 15.09 -1.12 -17.54
N LEU A 705 16.09 -0.28 -17.27
CA LEU A 705 16.00 1.15 -17.56
C LEU A 705 15.97 1.43 -19.07
N ALA A 706 16.75 0.68 -19.85
CA ALA A 706 16.82 0.82 -21.31
C ALA A 706 15.58 0.31 -22.05
N ARG A 707 14.73 -0.48 -21.36
CA ARG A 707 13.53 -1.07 -21.96
C ARG A 707 12.36 -0.08 -22.02
N ASP A 708 11.59 -0.13 -23.12
CA ASP A 708 10.31 0.54 -23.21
C ASP A 708 9.20 -0.26 -22.50
N TRP A 709 8.65 0.35 -21.46
CA TRP A 709 7.53 -0.17 -20.67
C TRP A 709 6.20 0.47 -21.03
N THR A 710 6.20 1.58 -21.76
CA THR A 710 5.01 2.36 -22.12
C THR A 710 4.26 1.75 -23.30
N GLU A 711 4.98 1.08 -24.19
CA GLU A 711 4.39 0.30 -25.29
C GLU A 711 3.74 -1.02 -24.84
N ARG A 712 3.59 -1.31 -23.55
CA ARG A 712 3.09 -2.63 -23.06
C ARG A 712 1.66 -2.59 -22.48
N GLY A 713 0.98 -1.45 -22.58
CA GLY A 713 -0.40 -1.23 -22.13
C GLY A 713 -0.58 0.10 -21.39
N ASP A 714 -1.77 0.35 -20.85
CA ASP A 714 -2.09 1.51 -19.98
C ASP A 714 -1.39 1.38 -18.61
N VAL A 715 -0.06 1.46 -18.57
CA VAL A 715 0.68 1.55 -17.31
C VAL A 715 0.36 2.90 -16.68
N ASP A 716 -0.20 2.89 -15.48
CA ASP A 716 -0.41 4.11 -14.71
C ASP A 716 0.92 4.85 -14.56
N LYS A 717 0.98 6.10 -15.04
CA LYS A 717 2.19 6.94 -14.98
C LYS A 717 2.75 7.03 -13.56
N SER A 718 1.90 6.98 -12.53
CA SER A 718 2.36 6.98 -11.14
C SER A 718 3.10 5.71 -10.75
N VAL A 719 2.67 4.55 -11.27
CA VAL A 719 3.33 3.25 -11.08
C VAL A 719 4.64 3.23 -11.84
N LEU A 720 4.64 3.62 -13.13
CA LEU A 720 5.85 3.71 -13.93
C LEU A 720 6.92 4.54 -13.23
N ASN A 721 6.56 5.74 -12.74
CA ASN A 721 7.47 6.63 -12.05
C ASN A 721 8.03 6.00 -10.78
N LYS A 722 7.16 5.40 -9.96
CA LYS A 722 7.59 4.77 -8.70
C LYS A 722 8.55 3.61 -8.93
N GLU A 723 8.26 2.72 -9.87
CA GLU A 723 9.08 1.53 -10.11
C GLU A 723 10.36 1.86 -10.90
N CYS A 724 10.33 2.82 -11.83
CA CYS A 724 11.54 3.36 -12.49
C CYS A 724 12.55 3.88 -11.46
N LEU A 725 12.10 4.65 -10.46
CA LEU A 725 12.98 5.15 -9.41
C LEU A 725 13.56 4.02 -8.55
N LYS A 726 12.82 2.93 -8.31
CA LYS A 726 13.38 1.77 -7.60
C LYS A 726 14.45 1.08 -8.42
N ILE A 727 14.19 0.81 -9.69
CA ILE A 727 15.16 0.19 -10.61
C ILE A 727 16.43 1.05 -10.68
N LEU A 728 16.29 2.38 -10.77
CA LEU A 728 17.43 3.30 -10.75
C LEU A 728 18.23 3.22 -9.45
N ASN A 729 17.56 3.11 -8.29
CA ASN A 729 18.25 2.91 -7.02
C ASN A 729 18.99 1.57 -7.00
N HIS A 730 18.37 0.49 -7.47
CA HIS A 730 19.01 -0.83 -7.57
C HIS A 730 20.26 -0.79 -8.43
N TYR A 731 20.18 -0.19 -9.63
CA TYR A 731 21.34 -0.04 -10.52
C TYR A 731 22.51 0.72 -9.87
N ILE A 732 22.23 1.83 -9.17
CA ILE A 732 23.31 2.61 -8.55
C ILE A 732 23.86 1.89 -7.31
N ASP A 733 22.99 1.27 -6.51
CA ASP A 733 23.39 0.60 -5.28
C ASP A 733 24.14 -0.70 -5.54
N SER A 734 23.86 -1.38 -6.66
CA SER A 734 24.56 -2.61 -7.09
C SER A 734 25.98 -2.39 -7.58
N ARG A 735 26.32 -1.17 -8.02
CA ARG A 735 27.68 -0.86 -8.45
C ARG A 735 28.61 -0.82 -7.24
N VAL A 736 29.83 -1.29 -7.44
CA VAL A 736 30.94 -1.16 -6.47
C VAL A 736 31.04 0.30 -6.07
N GLU A 737 31.27 0.56 -4.78
CA GLU A 737 31.17 1.91 -4.22
C GLU A 737 31.93 2.96 -5.04
N LYS A 738 33.16 2.63 -5.48
CA LYS A 738 34.06 3.45 -6.30
C LYS A 738 33.50 3.77 -7.70
N GLU A 739 32.68 2.90 -8.28
CA GLU A 739 32.12 3.05 -9.62
C GLU A 739 30.80 3.82 -9.64
N ARG A 740 30.17 4.05 -8.48
CA ARG A 740 28.86 4.71 -8.41
C ARG A 740 28.85 6.11 -9.02
N ILE A 741 29.92 6.88 -8.82
CA ILE A 741 30.05 8.24 -9.40
C ILE A 741 30.11 8.13 -10.94
N ALA A 742 30.87 7.16 -11.47
CA ALA A 742 30.99 6.94 -12.90
C ALA A 742 29.66 6.46 -13.52
N ALA A 743 28.94 5.55 -12.85
CA ALA A 743 27.62 5.10 -13.29
C ALA A 743 26.59 6.24 -13.35
N ILE A 744 26.60 7.16 -12.37
CA ILE A 744 25.75 8.36 -12.38
C ILE A 744 26.14 9.28 -13.54
N ALA A 745 27.44 9.54 -13.72
CA ALA A 745 27.96 10.37 -14.80
C ALA A 745 27.52 9.84 -16.17
N TRP A 746 27.66 8.53 -16.40
CA TRP A 746 27.24 7.85 -17.62
C TRP A 746 25.73 7.96 -17.87
N LEU A 747 24.90 7.76 -16.83
CA LEU A 747 23.44 7.94 -16.95
C LEU A 747 23.05 9.38 -17.31
N LEU A 748 23.77 10.37 -16.79
CA LEU A 748 23.54 11.78 -17.10
C LEU A 748 23.89 12.09 -18.56
N GLU A 749 24.98 11.53 -19.07
CA GLU A 749 25.35 11.65 -20.49
C GLU A 749 24.30 11.01 -21.39
N HIS A 750 23.84 9.79 -21.10
CA HIS A 750 22.98 9.07 -22.03
C HIS A 750 21.48 9.39 -21.89
N SER A 751 21.02 9.75 -20.68
CA SER A 751 19.58 10.00 -20.43
C SER A 751 19.18 11.47 -20.59
N PHE A 752 20.08 12.41 -20.29
CA PHE A 752 19.74 13.84 -20.19
C PHE A 752 20.40 14.69 -21.28
N SER A 753 21.45 14.23 -21.96
CA SER A 753 22.19 15.08 -22.93
C SER A 753 21.30 15.47 -24.11
N LYS A 754 20.46 14.53 -24.55
CA LYS A 754 19.44 14.72 -25.58
C LYS A 754 18.34 15.70 -25.15
N MET A 755 18.13 15.90 -23.84
CA MET A 755 17.11 16.81 -23.30
C MET A 755 17.64 18.24 -23.08
N ILE A 756 18.95 18.44 -23.01
CA ILE A 756 19.55 19.76 -22.80
C ILE A 756 19.78 20.41 -24.18
N PRO A 757 19.18 21.59 -24.47
CA PRO A 757 19.43 22.30 -25.71
C PRO A 757 20.92 22.57 -25.95
N VAL A 758 21.40 22.33 -27.18
CA VAL A 758 22.79 22.52 -27.59
C VAL A 758 23.27 23.97 -27.34
N GLU A 759 22.35 24.93 -27.37
CA GLU A 759 22.60 26.34 -27.08
C GLU A 759 22.99 26.59 -25.62
N LEU A 760 22.49 25.79 -24.67
CA LEU A 760 22.92 25.87 -23.27
C LEU A 760 24.35 25.33 -23.11
N PHE A 761 24.75 24.36 -23.93
CA PHE A 761 26.12 23.85 -23.96
C PHE A 761 27.11 24.90 -24.50
N ARG A 762 26.79 25.49 -25.65
CA ARG A 762 27.62 26.50 -26.33
C ARG A 762 27.78 27.80 -25.54
N LYS A 763 26.73 28.27 -24.85
CA LYS A 763 26.74 29.56 -24.10
C LYS A 763 27.73 29.62 -22.93
N HIS A 764 28.31 28.50 -22.57
CA HIS A 764 29.15 28.36 -21.39
C HIS A 764 30.54 27.80 -21.70
N ASN A 765 30.91 27.66 -22.99
CA ASN A 765 32.13 26.98 -23.42
C ASN A 765 32.27 25.60 -22.76
N PHE A 766 31.16 24.86 -22.69
CA PHE A 766 31.22 23.49 -22.23
C PHE A 766 31.77 22.65 -23.38
N ASP A 767 32.97 22.10 -23.23
CA ASP A 767 33.36 20.96 -24.05
C ASP A 767 32.30 19.87 -23.86
N ILE A 768 31.81 19.34 -24.98
CA ILE A 768 30.80 18.29 -24.99
C ILE A 768 31.33 17.17 -24.11
N ILE A 769 30.54 16.84 -23.09
CA ILE A 769 30.77 15.73 -22.17
C ILE A 769 31.12 14.52 -23.01
N CYS A 770 32.32 14.03 -22.79
CA CYS A 770 32.80 12.79 -23.35
C CYS A 770 33.39 12.06 -22.17
N PHE A 771 32.59 11.20 -21.54
CA PHE A 771 33.09 10.20 -20.61
C PHE A 771 33.80 9.09 -21.42
N LYS A 772 34.77 9.49 -22.26
CA LYS A 772 35.30 8.74 -23.42
C LYS A 772 36.14 7.51 -23.08
N ASP A 773 36.54 7.34 -21.82
CA ASP A 773 37.64 6.43 -21.48
C ASP A 773 37.23 5.16 -20.72
N ARG A 774 35.94 4.77 -20.69
CA ARG A 774 35.56 3.49 -20.07
C ARG A 774 34.48 2.73 -20.84
N GLU A 775 34.95 1.96 -21.83
CA GLU A 775 34.22 0.79 -22.36
C GLU A 775 33.91 -0.25 -21.26
N GLU A 776 34.58 -0.17 -20.10
CA GLU A 776 34.42 -1.07 -18.96
C GLU A 776 33.02 -1.06 -18.29
N ILE A 777 32.19 -0.02 -18.48
CA ILE A 777 30.95 0.09 -17.67
C ILE A 777 29.76 -0.62 -18.32
N VAL A 778 29.73 -0.81 -19.64
CA VAL A 778 28.65 -1.55 -20.33
C VAL A 778 29.10 -2.07 -21.70
N GLY A 779 29.02 -3.38 -21.93
CA GLY A 779 29.08 -3.98 -23.27
C GLY A 779 27.85 -3.71 -24.15
N GLN A 780 27.22 -2.53 -24.04
CA GLN A 780 26.03 -2.15 -24.80
C GLN A 780 26.28 -0.90 -25.64
N ASN A 781 25.76 -0.95 -26.87
CA ASN A 781 25.85 0.08 -27.90
C ASN A 781 25.67 1.52 -27.35
N ASN A 782 26.54 2.43 -27.78
CA ASN A 782 26.53 3.87 -27.50
C ASN A 782 25.22 4.60 -27.88
N ASP A 783 24.26 3.90 -28.50
CA ASP A 783 22.93 4.42 -28.87
C ASP A 783 21.84 4.17 -27.82
N SER A 784 22.18 3.59 -26.67
CA SER A 784 21.22 3.20 -25.62
C SER A 784 20.31 4.38 -25.21
N GLN A 785 19.03 4.30 -25.58
CA GLN A 785 17.99 5.21 -25.12
C GLN A 785 17.38 4.66 -23.83
N PHE A 786 16.91 5.55 -22.94
CA PHE A 786 16.20 5.17 -21.72
C PHE A 786 14.74 5.60 -21.80
N PRO A 787 13.86 4.90 -22.56
CA PRO A 787 12.45 5.27 -22.70
C PRO A 787 11.70 5.38 -21.38
N CYS A 788 12.14 4.62 -20.35
CA CYS A 788 11.56 4.69 -19.03
C CYS A 788 11.80 6.04 -18.33
N ILE A 789 12.82 6.81 -18.72
CA ILE A 789 13.12 8.16 -18.24
C ILE A 789 12.52 9.16 -19.23
N ASN A 790 11.40 9.77 -18.86
CA ASN A 790 10.66 10.69 -19.72
C ASN A 790 10.33 12.00 -18.99
N GLU A 791 9.76 12.96 -19.71
CA GLU A 791 9.40 14.28 -19.17
C GLU A 791 8.56 14.22 -17.88
N THR A 792 7.75 13.16 -17.69
CA THR A 792 6.85 13.04 -16.54
C THR A 792 7.55 12.60 -15.25
N ASN A 793 8.73 11.97 -15.35
CA ASN A 793 9.47 11.45 -14.20
C ASN A 793 10.87 12.02 -14.04
N ILE A 794 11.34 12.80 -15.02
CA ILE A 794 12.67 13.40 -15.04
C ILE A 794 13.02 14.17 -13.76
N ILE A 795 12.04 14.86 -13.16
CA ILE A 795 12.23 15.62 -11.91
C ILE A 795 12.53 14.67 -10.73
N ALA A 796 11.88 13.51 -10.69
CA ALA A 796 12.08 12.54 -9.63
C ALA A 796 13.39 11.76 -9.84
N VAL A 797 13.71 11.41 -11.10
CA VAL A 797 14.99 10.79 -11.48
C VAL A 797 16.15 11.71 -11.12
N HIS A 798 16.06 12.99 -11.51
CA HIS A 798 17.02 14.03 -11.13
C HIS A 798 17.26 14.05 -9.61
N ALA A 799 16.20 14.03 -8.81
CA ALA A 799 16.33 14.09 -7.36
C ALA A 799 17.04 12.85 -6.78
N VAL A 800 16.78 11.67 -7.33
CA VAL A 800 17.47 10.43 -6.92
C VAL A 800 18.95 10.49 -7.31
N LEU A 801 19.27 10.82 -8.57
CA LEU A 801 20.64 10.93 -9.05
C LEU A 801 21.46 11.92 -8.22
N TYR A 802 20.88 13.07 -7.90
CA TYR A 802 21.56 14.09 -7.11
C TYR A 802 21.86 13.61 -5.68
N LYS A 803 20.85 13.04 -5.02
CA LYS A 803 21.03 12.49 -3.67
C LYS A 803 22.07 11.36 -3.66
N LYS A 804 22.04 10.48 -4.66
CA LYS A 804 23.00 9.38 -4.81
C LYS A 804 24.41 9.90 -5.08
N LEU A 805 24.58 10.90 -5.94
CA LEU A 805 25.87 11.56 -6.17
C LEU A 805 26.46 12.09 -4.87
N ASN A 806 25.67 12.85 -4.09
CA ASN A 806 26.12 13.37 -2.80
C ASN A 806 26.54 12.24 -1.83
N ASN A 807 25.75 11.17 -1.75
CA ASN A 807 26.10 10.03 -0.90
C ASN A 807 27.39 9.34 -1.37
N SER A 808 27.57 9.13 -2.67
CA SER A 808 28.78 8.52 -3.24
C SER A 808 30.03 9.39 -3.07
N VAL A 809 29.90 10.70 -3.24
CA VAL A 809 31.00 11.66 -3.01
C VAL A 809 31.40 11.70 -1.54
N ILE A 810 30.42 11.76 -0.63
CA ILE A 810 30.68 11.75 0.82
C ILE A 810 31.33 10.44 1.27
N ALA A 811 30.95 9.31 0.67
CA ALA A 811 31.59 8.04 0.96
C ALA A 811 33.01 8.01 0.36
N ASN A 812 33.11 7.94 -0.98
CA ASN A 812 34.36 7.64 -1.68
C ASN A 812 35.43 8.72 -1.58
N LEU A 813 35.02 9.99 -1.58
CA LEU A 813 35.95 11.13 -1.65
C LEU A 813 36.23 11.73 -0.27
N HIS A 814 35.89 11.00 0.79
CA HIS A 814 36.28 11.34 2.14
C HIS A 814 37.76 11.05 2.37
N LYS A 815 38.49 12.00 2.97
CA LYS A 815 39.94 11.93 3.25
C LYS A 815 40.39 10.60 3.88
N LYS A 816 39.58 10.04 4.79
CA LYS A 816 39.87 8.74 5.42
C LYS A 816 39.86 7.56 4.46
N GLN A 817 39.00 7.57 3.44
CA GLN A 817 38.86 6.49 2.47
C GLN A 817 39.86 6.61 1.31
N THR A 818 40.36 7.82 1.03
CA THR A 818 41.25 8.11 -0.11
C THR A 818 42.74 7.94 0.19
N LYS A 819 43.14 7.59 1.42
CA LYS A 819 44.55 7.49 1.85
C LYS A 819 45.41 6.55 0.99
N ASN A 820 44.79 5.53 0.39
CA ASN A 820 45.48 4.52 -0.43
C ASN A 820 45.22 4.69 -1.94
N MET A 821 44.51 5.74 -2.36
CA MET A 821 44.24 6.00 -3.78
C MET A 821 45.38 6.79 -4.43
N ARG A 822 45.76 6.40 -5.66
CA ARG A 822 46.69 7.20 -6.47
C ARG A 822 46.08 8.57 -6.78
N SER A 823 46.89 9.63 -6.71
CA SER A 823 46.47 11.02 -6.96
C SER A 823 45.74 11.20 -8.30
N ALA A 824 46.16 10.49 -9.35
CA ALA A 824 45.51 10.55 -10.67
C ALA A 824 44.06 10.00 -10.65
N ASN A 825 43.83 8.87 -9.97
CA ASN A 825 42.50 8.26 -9.87
C ASN A 825 41.56 9.15 -9.05
N LEU A 826 42.07 9.71 -7.95
CA LEU A 826 41.33 10.61 -7.09
C LEU A 826 40.90 11.90 -7.81
N ILE A 827 41.78 12.46 -8.64
CA ILE A 827 41.45 13.62 -9.47
C ILE A 827 40.38 13.26 -10.49
N ASN A 828 40.51 12.14 -11.19
CA ASN A 828 39.51 11.71 -12.17
C ASN A 828 38.13 11.51 -11.51
N GLU A 829 38.07 10.95 -10.30
CA GLU A 829 36.79 10.83 -9.56
C GLU A 829 36.20 12.19 -9.17
N TRP A 830 37.02 13.15 -8.74
CA TRP A 830 36.57 14.52 -8.49
C TRP A 830 36.12 15.26 -9.75
N GLU A 831 36.78 15.03 -10.88
CA GLU A 831 36.38 15.58 -12.18
C GLU A 831 34.98 15.07 -12.54
N MET A 832 34.74 13.76 -12.47
CA MET A 832 33.42 13.17 -12.72
C MET A 832 32.36 13.68 -11.74
N ALA A 833 32.68 13.79 -10.45
CA ALA A 833 31.77 14.29 -9.43
C ALA A 833 31.38 15.75 -9.68
N ALA A 834 32.35 16.62 -9.97
CA ALA A 834 32.14 18.03 -10.22
C ALA A 834 31.38 18.28 -11.53
N GLN A 835 31.65 17.51 -12.57
CA GLN A 835 30.90 17.55 -13.83
C GLN A 835 29.45 17.07 -13.63
N SER A 836 29.23 15.94 -12.95
CA SER A 836 27.89 15.42 -12.65
C SER A 836 27.08 16.41 -11.82
N TYR A 837 27.72 17.03 -10.83
CA TYR A 837 27.16 18.10 -10.01
C TYR A 837 26.72 19.30 -10.85
N MET A 838 27.59 19.76 -11.75
CA MET A 838 27.27 20.84 -12.68
C MET A 838 26.09 20.51 -13.57
N TYR A 839 26.10 19.33 -14.14
CA TYR A 839 25.09 18.89 -15.07
C TYR A 839 23.69 18.78 -14.43
N LEU A 840 23.61 18.23 -13.22
CA LEU A 840 22.40 18.21 -12.42
C LEU A 840 21.87 19.62 -12.12
N ASN A 841 22.73 20.62 -11.97
CA ASN A 841 22.29 22.00 -11.81
C ASN A 841 21.84 22.64 -13.13
N ILE A 842 22.48 22.34 -14.26
CA ILE A 842 22.11 22.89 -15.58
C ILE A 842 20.66 22.52 -15.97
N ILE A 843 20.19 21.32 -15.61
CA ILE A 843 18.81 20.87 -15.87
C ILE A 843 17.77 21.88 -15.32
N SER A 844 18.08 22.58 -14.22
CA SER A 844 17.20 23.61 -13.66
C SER A 844 16.95 24.82 -14.57
N ARG A 845 17.79 25.01 -15.60
CA ARG A 845 17.69 26.08 -16.59
C ARG A 845 16.79 25.74 -17.77
N ILE A 846 16.43 24.47 -17.96
CA ILE A 846 15.50 24.07 -19.01
C ILE A 846 14.11 24.56 -18.64
N GLU A 847 13.58 25.50 -19.42
CA GLU A 847 12.33 26.19 -19.10
C GLU A 847 11.15 25.21 -18.95
N ASP A 848 11.05 24.22 -19.83
CA ASP A 848 9.92 23.29 -19.86
C ASP A 848 9.92 22.32 -18.68
N ILE A 849 11.10 21.88 -18.22
CA ILE A 849 11.24 21.08 -17.00
C ILE A 849 10.99 21.97 -15.77
N ARG A 850 11.48 23.21 -15.79
CA ARG A 850 11.35 24.17 -14.67
C ARG A 850 9.91 24.61 -14.43
N LYS A 851 9.12 24.86 -15.49
CA LYS A 851 7.71 25.32 -15.41
C LYS A 851 6.85 24.45 -14.49
N HIS A 852 7.13 23.14 -14.45
CA HIS A 852 6.40 22.17 -13.65
C HIS A 852 7.16 21.71 -12.39
N GLY A 853 8.37 22.24 -12.16
CA GLY A 853 9.38 21.68 -11.27
C GLY A 853 9.75 22.52 -10.05
N ARG A 854 8.80 23.01 -9.24
CA ARG A 854 9.17 23.60 -7.92
C ARG A 854 10.00 22.64 -7.06
N ARG A 855 9.72 21.33 -7.17
CA ARG A 855 10.49 20.27 -6.53
C ARG A 855 11.92 20.16 -7.09
N LEU A 856 12.09 20.31 -8.40
CA LEU A 856 13.41 20.33 -9.06
C LEU A 856 14.30 21.42 -8.44
N LEU A 857 13.82 22.67 -8.43
CA LEU A 857 14.57 23.81 -7.89
C LEU A 857 14.91 23.63 -6.40
N LEU A 858 13.97 23.09 -5.62
CA LEU A 858 14.19 22.80 -4.21
C LEU A 858 15.27 21.71 -4.01
N THR A 859 15.26 20.67 -4.83
CA THR A 859 16.29 19.62 -4.79
C THR A 859 17.64 20.16 -5.19
N CYS A 860 17.74 20.94 -6.28
CA CYS A 860 18.99 21.58 -6.69
C CYS A 860 19.57 22.42 -5.56
N VAL A 861 18.76 23.23 -4.90
CA VAL A 861 19.18 24.06 -3.78
C VAL A 861 19.68 23.23 -2.59
N ARG A 862 18.91 22.22 -2.15
CA ARG A 862 19.24 21.41 -0.97
C ARG A 862 20.49 20.56 -1.18
N GLU A 863 20.52 19.85 -2.30
CA GLU A 863 21.62 18.95 -2.61
C GLU A 863 22.88 19.74 -3.04
N SER A 864 22.75 20.92 -3.65
CA SER A 864 23.90 21.80 -3.90
C SER A 864 24.57 22.30 -2.65
N ARG A 865 23.77 22.67 -1.64
CA ARG A 865 24.30 23.06 -0.34
C ARG A 865 25.14 21.92 0.24
N ARG A 866 24.57 20.72 0.30
CA ARG A 866 25.23 19.52 0.85
C ARG A 866 26.52 19.18 0.10
N PHE A 867 26.51 19.24 -1.23
CA PHE A 867 27.71 19.01 -2.05
C PHE A 867 28.79 20.03 -1.73
N THR A 868 28.44 21.32 -1.72
CA THR A 868 29.40 22.43 -1.52
C THR A 868 29.97 22.42 -0.11
N GLU A 869 29.13 22.18 0.91
CA GLU A 869 29.56 22.02 2.30
C GLU A 869 30.58 20.89 2.46
N PHE A 870 30.33 19.74 1.83
CA PHE A 870 31.29 18.64 1.83
C PHE A 870 32.57 19.01 1.06
N PHE A 871 32.45 19.60 -0.13
CA PHE A 871 33.58 20.01 -0.99
C PHE A 871 34.61 20.87 -0.24
N MET A 872 34.13 21.83 0.55
CA MET A 872 34.96 22.73 1.37
C MET A 872 35.41 22.14 2.72
N SER A 873 34.85 21.00 3.13
CA SER A 873 35.11 20.46 4.46
C SER A 873 36.56 19.99 4.58
N LYS A 874 37.13 20.08 5.79
CA LYS A 874 38.46 19.52 6.09
C LYS A 874 38.55 18.00 5.87
N ASN A 875 37.40 17.35 5.81
CA ASN A 875 37.25 15.92 5.55
C ASN A 875 37.20 15.58 4.05
N SER A 876 37.11 16.59 3.18
CA SER A 876 37.18 16.42 1.73
C SER A 876 38.60 16.08 1.29
N SER A 877 38.73 15.05 0.47
CA SER A 877 40.00 14.75 -0.20
C SER A 877 40.41 15.82 -1.22
N PHE A 878 39.48 16.67 -1.69
CA PHE A 878 39.83 17.80 -2.54
C PHE A 878 40.68 18.84 -1.79
N MET A 879 40.27 19.18 -0.56
CA MET A 879 40.99 20.14 0.27
C MET A 879 42.35 19.60 0.72
N GLU A 880 42.53 18.28 0.76
CA GLU A 880 43.81 17.64 1.06
C GLU A 880 44.88 17.93 0.00
N PHE A 881 44.52 18.11 -1.27
CA PHE A 881 45.51 18.46 -2.31
C PHE A 881 46.24 19.77 -1.97
N PHE A 882 45.55 20.75 -1.38
CA PHE A 882 46.14 22.03 -0.99
C PHE A 882 47.01 21.95 0.27
N THR A 883 46.98 20.83 0.99
CA THR A 883 47.91 20.57 2.12
C THR A 883 49.23 19.93 1.69
N ARG A 884 49.36 19.57 0.41
CA ARG A 884 50.58 18.98 -0.16
C ARG A 884 51.63 20.05 -0.46
N PRO A 885 52.91 19.67 -0.67
CA PRO A 885 53.95 20.62 -1.05
C PRO A 885 53.55 21.47 -2.27
N PRO A 886 53.79 22.79 -2.28
CA PRO A 886 53.33 23.70 -3.35
C PRO A 886 53.72 23.26 -4.76
N GLU A 887 54.90 22.65 -4.93
CA GLU A 887 55.36 22.14 -6.22
C GLU A 887 54.50 21.00 -6.79
N GLU A 888 53.92 20.16 -5.93
CA GLU A 888 52.99 19.11 -6.36
C GLU A 888 51.63 19.71 -6.76
N VAL A 889 51.17 20.71 -6.00
CA VAL A 889 49.92 21.42 -6.30
C VAL A 889 50.03 22.16 -7.64
N LYS A 890 51.16 22.80 -7.93
CA LYS A 890 51.46 23.43 -9.23
C LYS A 890 51.35 22.44 -10.39
N ARG A 891 51.87 21.22 -10.25
CA ARG A 891 51.75 20.17 -11.28
C ARG A 891 50.30 19.75 -11.53
N LEU A 892 49.46 19.80 -10.51
CA LEU A 892 48.04 19.41 -10.59
C LEU A 892 47.09 20.59 -10.83
N ALA A 893 47.61 21.82 -10.88
CA ALA A 893 46.83 23.05 -10.85
C ALA A 893 45.77 23.13 -11.95
N ASN A 894 46.10 22.71 -13.17
CA ASN A 894 45.14 22.72 -14.29
C ASN A 894 43.93 21.81 -14.03
N LYS A 895 44.17 20.61 -13.49
CA LYS A 895 43.10 19.64 -13.16
C LYS A 895 42.27 20.10 -11.96
N LEU A 896 42.93 20.60 -10.92
CA LEU A 896 42.25 21.16 -9.74
C LEU A 896 41.41 22.40 -10.11
N ASN A 897 41.92 23.24 -11.01
CA ASN A 897 41.18 24.39 -11.52
C ASN A 897 39.97 23.97 -12.35
N PHE A 898 40.09 22.91 -13.15
CA PHE A 898 38.96 22.33 -13.88
C PHE A 898 37.84 21.88 -12.92
N ILE A 899 38.17 21.14 -11.86
CA ILE A 899 37.22 20.71 -10.82
C ILE A 899 36.56 21.94 -10.16
N HIS A 900 37.38 22.90 -9.70
CA HIS A 900 36.91 24.13 -9.06
C HIS A 900 35.95 24.91 -9.97
N ASN A 901 36.27 25.08 -11.25
CA ASN A 901 35.44 25.81 -12.21
C ASN A 901 34.05 25.19 -12.38
N ASN A 902 33.95 23.86 -12.47
CA ASN A 902 32.66 23.17 -12.57
C ASN A 902 31.79 23.38 -11.32
N VAL A 903 32.39 23.32 -10.12
CA VAL A 903 31.69 23.62 -8.86
C VAL A 903 31.27 25.10 -8.81
N GLN A 904 32.13 26.02 -9.25
CA GLN A 904 31.83 27.45 -9.29
C GLN A 904 30.67 27.78 -10.24
N ILE A 905 30.63 27.16 -11.43
CA ILE A 905 29.52 27.31 -12.38
C ILE A 905 28.20 26.87 -11.75
N SER A 906 28.21 25.72 -11.09
CA SER A 906 27.04 25.19 -10.37
C SER A 906 26.55 26.14 -9.27
N ASN A 907 27.48 26.71 -8.49
CA ASN A 907 27.15 27.71 -7.47
C ASN A 907 26.50 28.96 -8.07
N ARG A 908 26.95 29.42 -9.24
CA ARG A 908 26.31 30.53 -9.98
C ARG A 908 24.90 30.17 -10.46
N ILE A 909 24.67 28.92 -10.88
CA ILE A 909 23.32 28.45 -11.24
C ILE A 909 22.41 28.50 -10.00
N VAL A 910 22.88 28.02 -8.84
CA VAL A 910 22.13 28.07 -7.58
C VAL A 910 21.81 29.52 -7.17
N GLN A 911 22.74 30.45 -7.35
CA GLN A 911 22.47 31.90 -7.16
C GLN A 911 21.34 32.39 -8.06
N SER A 912 21.34 31.98 -9.32
CA SER A 912 20.28 32.31 -10.28
C SER A 912 18.92 31.74 -9.82
N ILE A 913 18.91 30.52 -9.27
CA ILE A 913 17.72 29.90 -8.67
C ILE A 913 17.22 30.69 -7.46
N MET A 914 18.11 31.16 -6.59
CA MET A 914 17.74 31.98 -5.43
C MET A 914 17.09 33.30 -5.86
N THR A 915 17.66 33.98 -6.86
CA THR A 915 17.08 35.21 -7.42
C THR A 915 15.72 34.95 -8.03
N TYR A 916 15.59 33.89 -8.83
CA TYR A 916 14.30 33.46 -9.36
C TYR A 916 13.27 33.14 -8.26
N ALA A 917 13.69 32.45 -7.19
CA ALA A 917 12.83 32.15 -6.05
C ALA A 917 12.34 33.41 -5.31
N LYS A 918 13.15 34.47 -5.26
CA LYS A 918 12.75 35.79 -4.74
C LYS A 918 11.70 36.45 -5.63
N VAL A 919 11.96 36.52 -6.93
CA VAL A 919 11.05 37.10 -7.93
C VAL A 919 9.71 36.36 -7.94
N CYS A 920 9.74 35.03 -7.97
CA CYS A 920 8.56 34.18 -8.03
C CYS A 920 7.94 33.85 -6.66
N LYS A 921 8.48 34.41 -5.55
CA LYS A 921 8.00 34.21 -4.17
C LYS A 921 7.86 32.72 -3.77
N LEU A 922 8.85 31.89 -4.09
CA LEU A 922 8.85 30.46 -3.80
C LEU A 922 9.15 30.17 -2.32
N GLY A 923 8.14 30.25 -1.45
CA GLY A 923 8.30 30.21 0.02
C GLY A 923 9.14 29.07 0.61
N SER A 924 9.17 27.89 -0.02
CA SER A 924 10.00 26.76 0.46
C SER A 924 11.50 26.95 0.21
N ILE A 925 11.87 27.67 -0.85
CA ILE A 925 13.26 27.99 -1.18
C ILE A 925 13.68 29.26 -0.45
N LEU A 926 12.78 30.25 -0.30
CA LEU A 926 13.06 31.48 0.44
C LEU A 926 13.60 31.22 1.85
N LYS A 927 13.06 30.21 2.54
CA LYS A 927 13.54 29.79 3.87
C LYS A 927 14.98 29.27 3.88
N LEU A 928 15.50 28.80 2.74
CA LEU A 928 16.86 28.24 2.61
C LEU A 928 17.88 29.27 2.09
N ILE A 929 17.45 30.44 1.62
CA ILE A 929 18.34 31.45 1.05
C ILE A 929 19.42 31.94 2.04
N PRO A 930 19.11 32.23 3.32
CA PRO A 930 20.14 32.70 4.25
C PRO A 930 21.29 31.68 4.39
N ASP A 931 20.95 30.42 4.64
CA ASP A 931 21.91 29.32 4.75
C ASP A 931 22.74 29.16 3.47
N LEU A 932 22.10 29.20 2.29
CA LEU A 932 22.79 29.06 1.01
C LEU A 932 23.77 30.20 0.74
N ARG A 933 23.41 31.44 1.10
CA ARG A 933 24.33 32.58 0.97
C ARG A 933 25.55 32.38 1.86
N ALA A 934 25.34 32.01 3.11
CA ALA A 934 26.43 31.70 4.02
C ALA A 934 27.35 30.58 3.48
N THR A 935 26.77 29.50 2.93
CA THR A 935 27.53 28.42 2.28
C THR A 935 28.33 28.92 1.07
N GLN A 936 27.77 29.80 0.24
CA GLN A 936 28.43 30.33 -0.95
C GLN A 936 29.55 31.33 -0.64
N ASP A 937 29.34 32.21 0.35
CA ASP A 937 30.37 33.15 0.80
C ASP A 937 31.54 32.41 1.44
N ARG A 938 31.23 31.37 2.22
CA ARG A 938 32.24 30.44 2.74
C ARG A 938 32.99 29.72 1.63
N PHE A 939 32.31 29.29 0.56
CA PHE A 939 32.94 28.65 -0.59
C PHE A 939 33.96 29.53 -1.28
N VAL A 940 33.62 30.78 -1.53
CA VAL A 940 34.56 31.74 -2.11
C VAL A 940 35.76 31.91 -1.18
N THR A 941 35.53 32.10 0.12
CA THR A 941 36.59 32.38 1.10
C THR A 941 37.54 31.19 1.28
N GLU A 942 37.02 29.99 1.54
CA GLU A 942 37.81 28.78 1.82
C GLU A 942 38.63 28.35 0.60
N ILE A 943 38.04 28.39 -0.60
CA ILE A 943 38.75 28.03 -1.83
C ILE A 943 39.81 29.08 -2.16
N HIS A 944 39.51 30.38 -1.99
CA HIS A 944 40.50 31.43 -2.19
C HIS A 944 41.71 31.23 -1.28
N ASN A 945 41.47 31.00 0.00
CA ASN A 945 42.52 30.75 0.99
C ASN A 945 43.34 29.51 0.64
N ALA A 946 42.71 28.44 0.15
CA ALA A 946 43.40 27.22 -0.27
C ALA A 946 44.37 27.48 -1.44
N TRP A 947 43.93 28.19 -2.50
CA TRP A 947 44.80 28.55 -3.63
C TRP A 947 45.90 29.53 -3.24
N LEU A 948 45.61 30.50 -2.36
CA LEU A 948 46.61 31.41 -1.82
C LEU A 948 47.70 30.65 -1.04
N SER A 949 47.30 29.70 -0.18
CA SER A 949 48.23 28.89 0.59
C SER A 949 49.16 28.02 -0.28
N ALA A 950 48.72 27.69 -1.50
CA ALA A 950 49.52 26.95 -2.48
C ALA A 950 50.41 27.85 -3.37
N GLY A 951 50.41 29.17 -3.17
CA GLY A 951 51.18 30.12 -3.99
C GLY A 951 50.68 30.25 -5.43
N LEU A 952 49.38 29.99 -5.66
CA LEU A 952 48.73 29.98 -6.97
C LEU A 952 47.59 31.01 -7.02
N SER A 953 47.86 32.25 -6.62
CA SER A 953 46.88 33.35 -6.59
C SER A 953 46.31 33.66 -7.98
N GLU A 954 47.10 33.53 -9.05
CA GLU A 954 46.69 33.77 -10.44
C GLU A 954 45.69 32.73 -10.99
N ALA A 955 45.63 31.54 -10.38
CA ALA A 955 44.69 30.48 -10.77
C ALA A 955 43.24 30.82 -10.41
N VAL A 956 43.04 31.77 -9.48
CA VAL A 956 41.71 32.13 -8.97
C VAL A 956 41.17 33.37 -9.66
N LYS A 957 40.51 33.19 -10.80
CA LYS A 957 39.72 34.26 -11.44
C LYS A 957 38.32 34.34 -10.82
N TYR A 958 38.17 35.07 -9.72
CA TYR A 958 36.83 35.54 -9.29
C TYR A 958 36.38 36.69 -10.17
N GLY A 959 35.84 36.36 -11.34
CA GLY A 959 35.12 37.36 -12.12
C GLY A 959 33.86 37.81 -11.35
N ILE A 960 33.71 39.12 -11.13
CA ILE A 960 32.41 39.74 -10.86
C ILE A 960 31.61 39.60 -12.16
N VAL A 961 30.94 38.47 -12.34
CA VAL A 961 30.15 38.22 -13.54
C VAL A 961 28.81 38.92 -13.36
N LYS A 962 28.46 39.80 -14.31
CA LYS A 962 27.15 40.44 -14.45
C LYS A 962 26.03 39.46 -14.10
N THR A 963 25.09 39.86 -13.26
CA THR A 963 23.94 39.04 -12.85
C THR A 963 23.25 38.45 -14.07
N ARG A 964 23.15 37.12 -14.11
CA ARG A 964 22.39 36.40 -15.13
C ARG A 964 21.08 35.93 -14.52
N ASP A 965 20.02 35.92 -15.32
CA ASP A 965 18.78 35.26 -14.92
C ASP A 965 18.94 33.73 -14.91
N ILE A 966 17.89 33.04 -14.47
CA ILE A 966 17.86 31.57 -14.41
C ILE A 966 17.98 30.92 -15.80
N ASP A 967 17.74 31.66 -16.89
CA ASP A 967 17.88 31.23 -18.28
C ASP A 967 19.28 31.53 -18.86
N GLY A 968 20.16 32.10 -18.04
CA GLY A 968 21.52 32.47 -18.43
C GLY A 968 21.61 33.73 -19.30
N LYS A 969 20.55 34.53 -19.41
CA LYS A 969 20.55 35.83 -20.09
C LYS A 969 21.12 36.89 -19.16
N PHE A 970 21.87 37.84 -19.71
CA PHE A 970 22.37 38.98 -18.96
C PHE A 970 21.21 39.85 -18.49
N THR A 971 21.16 40.13 -17.20
CA THR A 971 20.21 41.10 -16.64
C THR A 971 20.94 42.42 -16.52
N ASN A 972 20.54 43.41 -17.33
CA ASN A 972 21.13 44.75 -17.26
C ASN A 972 20.58 45.57 -16.08
N ASN A 973 19.54 45.09 -15.38
CA ASN A 973 19.08 45.66 -14.12
C ASN A 973 18.13 44.70 -13.36
N PRO A 974 18.30 44.44 -12.05
CA PRO A 974 17.35 43.62 -11.27
C PRO A 974 15.95 44.24 -11.14
N GLU A 975 15.79 45.55 -11.37
CA GLU A 975 14.50 46.27 -11.31
C GLU A 975 13.59 46.05 -12.54
N GLU A 976 14.15 45.74 -13.73
CA GLU A 976 13.35 45.47 -14.93
C GLU A 976 12.54 44.16 -14.84
N ILE A 977 12.96 43.22 -13.99
CA ILE A 977 12.24 41.94 -13.79
C ILE A 977 10.95 42.16 -12.99
N LEU A 978 10.91 43.16 -12.11
CA LEU A 978 9.71 43.55 -11.35
C LEU A 978 8.65 44.24 -12.23
N ASN A 979 9.05 44.78 -13.40
CA ASN A 979 8.20 45.59 -14.27
C ASN A 979 7.75 44.88 -15.57
N LYS A 980 8.04 43.58 -15.77
CA LYS A 980 7.47 42.85 -16.92
C LYS A 980 5.98 42.55 -16.69
N PRO A 981 5.07 42.97 -17.61
CA PRO A 981 3.66 42.66 -17.49
C PRO A 981 3.43 41.14 -17.59
N LYS A 982 2.48 40.64 -16.78
CA LYS A 982 2.03 39.23 -16.80
C LYS A 982 1.71 38.80 -18.24
N PRO A 983 1.95 37.53 -18.64
CA PRO A 983 1.58 37.05 -19.96
C PRO A 983 0.09 37.27 -20.20
N SER A 984 -0.23 38.07 -21.22
CA SER A 984 -1.60 38.34 -21.65
C SER A 984 -2.29 37.03 -22.02
N LYS A 985 -3.49 36.83 -21.48
CA LYS A 985 -4.41 35.79 -21.95
C LYS A 985 -4.53 35.90 -23.47
N ARG A 986 -4.37 34.78 -24.18
CA ARG A 986 -4.62 34.68 -25.63
C ARG A 986 -5.97 35.34 -25.99
N PRO A 987 -6.07 36.06 -27.12
CA PRO A 987 -7.36 36.52 -27.62
C PRO A 987 -8.24 35.30 -27.92
N ARG A 988 -9.47 35.34 -27.41
CA ARG A 988 -10.52 34.41 -27.80
C ARG A 988 -10.79 34.57 -29.29
N LYS A 989 -10.76 33.47 -30.05
CA LYS A 989 -11.32 33.41 -31.39
C LYS A 989 -12.81 33.81 -31.32
N PRO A 990 -13.34 34.57 -32.30
CA PRO A 990 -14.75 34.88 -32.36
C PRO A 990 -15.57 33.59 -32.54
N SER A 991 -16.63 33.49 -31.75
CA SER A 991 -17.67 32.48 -31.85
C SER A 991 -18.42 32.64 -33.16
N THR A 992 -18.29 31.68 -34.07
CA THR A 992 -19.21 31.53 -35.19
C THR A 992 -20.53 30.95 -34.66
N THR A 993 -21.56 31.77 -34.74
CA THR A 993 -22.96 31.43 -34.49
C THR A 993 -23.43 30.44 -35.56
N THR A 994 -23.69 29.18 -35.21
CA THR A 994 -24.36 28.24 -36.11
C THR A 994 -25.86 28.22 -35.78
N ILE A 995 -26.61 28.90 -36.63
CA ILE A 995 -28.07 28.81 -36.74
C ILE A 995 -28.41 27.43 -37.34
N LYS A 996 -29.39 26.75 -36.74
CA LYS A 996 -30.06 25.57 -37.30
C LYS A 996 -30.82 25.96 -38.57
N ASN A 997 -30.76 25.15 -39.63
CA ASN A 997 -31.95 24.64 -40.31
C ASN A 997 -31.62 23.54 -41.34
N THR A 998 -32.33 22.43 -41.15
CA THR A 998 -33.01 21.53 -42.11
C THR A 998 -32.65 21.47 -43.60
N SER A 999 -32.65 20.21 -44.07
CA SER A 999 -33.30 19.63 -45.27
C SER A 999 -32.47 19.29 -46.52
N VAL A 1000 -32.42 17.97 -46.78
CA VAL A 1000 -32.88 17.26 -47.99
C VAL A 1000 -31.97 17.17 -49.25
N ALA A 1001 -31.68 15.90 -49.58
CA ALA A 1001 -31.56 15.22 -50.88
C ALA A 1001 -30.41 15.49 -51.91
N SER A 1002 -29.77 14.35 -52.24
CA SER A 1002 -29.63 13.73 -53.58
C SER A 1002 -28.51 14.14 -54.55
N THR A 1003 -27.75 13.08 -54.90
CA THR A 1003 -27.30 12.62 -56.25
C THR A 1003 -26.11 13.24 -57.01
N THR A 1004 -25.22 12.28 -57.38
CA THR A 1004 -24.58 12.01 -58.69
C THR A 1004 -23.27 12.70 -59.14
N SER A 1005 -22.34 11.78 -59.48
CA SER A 1005 -21.60 11.61 -60.75
C SER A 1005 -20.25 12.33 -61.01
N ASN A 1006 -19.24 11.46 -61.16
CA ASN A 1006 -18.32 11.28 -62.31
C ASN A 1006 -17.33 12.37 -62.77
N ALA A 1007 -16.06 11.91 -62.75
CA ALA A 1007 -15.12 11.80 -63.88
C ALA A 1007 -14.23 12.99 -64.32
N ASP A 1008 -13.07 12.58 -64.85
CA ASP A 1008 -12.11 13.25 -65.75
C ASP A 1008 -10.87 13.97 -65.15
N ASP A 1009 -9.83 13.15 -64.90
CA ASP A 1009 -8.48 13.09 -65.52
C ASP A 1009 -7.84 14.31 -66.30
N PRO A 1010 -6.50 14.33 -66.55
CA PRO A 1010 -5.55 15.44 -66.30
C PRO A 1010 -4.94 16.00 -67.62
N PRO A 1011 -3.63 16.38 -67.83
CA PRO A 1011 -2.44 16.84 -67.06
C PRO A 1011 -1.80 18.12 -67.75
N PRO A 1012 -0.48 18.36 -68.03
CA PRO A 1012 0.85 17.99 -67.46
C PRO A 1012 1.93 19.14 -67.39
N LYS A 1013 3.14 18.86 -66.83
CA LYS A 1013 4.54 19.17 -67.33
C LYS A 1013 5.57 19.22 -66.17
N LYS A 1014 6.56 18.30 -66.05
CA LYS A 1014 7.87 18.11 -66.74
C LYS A 1014 9.05 18.97 -66.22
N ARG A 1015 10.08 18.29 -65.65
CA ARG A 1015 11.57 18.40 -65.84
C ARG A 1015 12.24 17.66 -64.64
N GLY A 1016 13.17 16.72 -64.74
CA GLY A 1016 13.99 16.19 -65.82
C GLY A 1016 15.48 16.52 -65.64
N ARG A 1017 16.29 15.62 -65.06
CA ARG A 1017 17.71 15.42 -65.39
C ARG A 1017 18.23 14.05 -64.92
N GLN A 1018 19.03 13.42 -65.77
CA GLN A 1018 19.43 12.01 -65.80
C GLN A 1018 20.93 11.92 -66.15
N LYS A 1019 21.54 10.74 -65.86
CA LYS A 1019 22.76 10.10 -66.46
C LYS A 1019 24.15 10.61 -66.04
N LYS A 1020 25.24 9.81 -65.96
CA LYS A 1020 25.73 8.51 -66.55
C LYS A 1020 26.51 7.72 -65.46
N ASN A 1021 26.60 6.38 -65.38
CA ASN A 1021 26.92 5.23 -66.27
C ASN A 1021 28.40 4.76 -66.30
N THR A 1022 28.55 3.42 -66.37
CA THR A 1022 29.60 2.47 -66.89
C THR A 1022 30.36 1.65 -65.84
N ASP A 1023 30.73 0.37 -66.01
CA ASP A 1023 30.26 -0.86 -66.71
C ASP A 1023 31.38 -1.94 -66.56
N ASN A 1024 31.06 -3.23 -66.83
CA ASN A 1024 31.93 -4.39 -67.17
C ASN A 1024 32.64 -5.18 -66.04
N ASP A 1025 32.83 -6.51 -66.06
CA ASP A 1025 32.41 -7.62 -66.95
C ASP A 1025 32.69 -9.02 -66.34
N SER A 1026 31.90 -10.01 -66.77
CA SER A 1026 32.09 -11.47 -66.98
C SER A 1026 33.14 -12.34 -66.23
N ASN A 1027 32.74 -13.52 -65.72
CA ASN A 1027 32.97 -14.84 -66.38
C ASN A 1027 32.50 -16.09 -65.57
N GLN A 1028 31.85 -17.02 -66.27
CA GLN A 1028 31.58 -18.45 -65.96
C GLN A 1028 32.67 -19.34 -66.63
N PRO A 1029 32.80 -20.70 -66.49
CA PRO A 1029 31.76 -21.78 -66.43
C PRO A 1029 32.11 -22.96 -65.45
N GLY A 1030 31.43 -24.11 -65.27
CA GLY A 1030 30.23 -24.75 -65.81
C GLY A 1030 30.07 -26.22 -65.28
N THR A 1031 28.88 -26.82 -65.51
CA THR A 1031 28.52 -28.28 -65.58
C THR A 1031 28.57 -29.14 -64.28
N SER A 1032 27.70 -30.12 -63.97
CA SER A 1032 26.71 -30.93 -64.72
C SER A 1032 25.69 -31.70 -63.80
N ASN A 1033 24.44 -31.83 -64.27
CA ASN A 1033 23.47 -32.98 -64.25
C ASN A 1033 23.35 -33.91 -63.00
N SER A 1034 22.16 -34.20 -62.44
CA SER A 1034 21.09 -35.02 -63.05
C SER A 1034 19.97 -35.40 -62.04
N LYS A 1035 18.72 -35.39 -62.58
CA LYS A 1035 17.56 -36.29 -62.39
C LYS A 1035 16.83 -36.48 -61.04
N ALA A 1036 15.52 -36.22 -61.14
CA ALA A 1036 14.38 -36.53 -60.25
C ALA A 1036 14.05 -38.06 -60.22
N PRO A 1037 13.06 -38.61 -59.44
CA PRO A 1037 11.65 -38.15 -59.43
C PRO A 1037 10.81 -38.28 -58.12
N VAL A 1038 9.77 -37.44 -58.12
CA VAL A 1038 8.40 -37.53 -57.54
C VAL A 1038 7.94 -38.87 -56.94
N LYS A 1039 7.33 -38.82 -55.74
CA LYS A 1039 6.16 -39.65 -55.38
C LYS A 1039 5.21 -38.95 -54.39
N ARG A 1040 3.92 -39.02 -54.71
CA ARG A 1040 2.74 -38.58 -53.95
C ARG A 1040 2.31 -39.62 -52.90
N GLY A 1041 1.60 -39.15 -51.87
CA GLY A 1041 0.75 -39.92 -50.96
C GLY A 1041 0.80 -39.30 -49.56
N ARG A 1042 -0.21 -39.28 -48.69
CA ARG A 1042 -1.65 -39.56 -48.68
C ARG A 1042 -2.09 -39.11 -47.24
N LYS A 1043 -3.37 -38.75 -47.03
CA LYS A 1043 -3.97 -38.39 -45.71
C LYS A 1043 -3.77 -39.47 -44.63
N PRO A 1044 -3.94 -39.12 -43.33
CA PRO A 1044 -5.17 -39.49 -42.59
C PRO A 1044 -5.72 -38.31 -41.76
N LYS A 1045 -7.02 -38.06 -41.61
CA LYS A 1045 -8.12 -38.74 -40.86
C LYS A 1045 -7.91 -38.80 -39.34
N ASN A 1046 -8.90 -38.22 -38.65
CA ASN A 1046 -9.19 -38.12 -37.23
C ASN A 1046 -8.87 -39.35 -36.37
N THR A 1047 -8.46 -39.08 -35.14
CA THR A 1047 -9.18 -39.41 -33.89
C THR A 1047 -8.91 -38.33 -32.87
#